data_AF-A0A8J2QWP9-F1
#
_entry.id   AF-A0A8J2QWP9-F1
#
_cell.length_a   1.000
_cell.length_b   1.000
_cell.length_c   1.000
_cell.angle_alpha   90.00
_cell.angle_beta   90.00
_cell.angle_gamma   90.00
#
_symmetry.space_group_name_H-M   'P 1'
#
loop_
_entity.id
_entity.type
_entity.pdbx_description
1 polymer ?
#
loop_
_entity_poly.entity_id
_entity_poly.type
_entity_poly.pdbx_seq_one_letter_code
_entity_poly.pdbx_strand_id
1 'polypeptide(L)'
;MKIKLLLTVFLIFAISDSESYKILAVFPIPSISHQVVFRKVTQELARRGHEITVITPDPAYPNGGAPSNYIEIDVNDISYSLWAQVVTHGFNITGEPMTFDDIREGCKFFASLFQLQFETKAVQEVISENKKYDLILIESIVRPALAYSYIFKAPVILVSSFTAVFSNHKVVGSPTHPLLFPISFRHRLYNLSFSEKIHELYLHYMYEYADYLNEIEESNILRKIFGPKFPSLHELGNNVDMLLLNIHSLWADNQPVAPNVIYMGGIHQLPQKELPKDLKFYLDSSKNGVIYVSFGTNVLSNMIPKKQVVSIINVLSKLPYDVLWKWDGDSLPLKSTNIRTSKWFPQSDLLRHPAIKLFITQAGLQSTDEAITAEVPLIAFPMLADQWFNAEKYEKFGIGIKLQILSFTEKQLENAIDDVINNESYRRNIIKLRHLMRDQPETPLNRTIWWIEHVLRHGGAKHLRSPAANMSYIDYFEIKLMLFVLLLITVCILAFILVLKYALKFIYRNYENATTGVSPAVALLGRRLRGRLGALRPNVSKIVESVQDRQVANKMGSTRQIKVLDDVMVRNYTKKGTKWTEGTVKGQSGPVSYKVDVGDGVTWRRHHDQVIKLNKKDRFSLSRTNQHGSEIHKGKNEIENVSEWRSAGCEGKEEGFEDAAGEAEHSGPETCSLSPGPLYLMCALSRIEAANILGVFPVPSISHQVVFRKITQGLANRGHNVTVITPDPAYKKGEAPPNYHEIDVHDISYAVKQKFFKLKAHVFGTVMTFSDIRGSFEFMKEIFQAQLQTEEVQKIISVNTKFDLILIESVIRLGLSYSHLFKAPVILVSSFTAVFDNHNVMGSQTHPLLYPIPFRNRFYNLALTEKLQQLYIHAYAEYADYLNREEEDAYLKEFFGPQCPSLKELNKNVDMLLLNVHPIWVDNQPVAPNVIYMGGIHQLPEKQLPLSTDEAITAGVPLVAIPMLGDQWFNAEKYEKFGIGIKLDVKTLSPDQLSKAIEKVISDESYRHNISKLRDLMRDQPETPLNRTMWWIEYALRHGGAKHLRSAGANMSYWEYFEMELILAILLGILFPVPSISHQVVFRKITQGLANRGHNVTVITPDPAYKKGEAPPNYLEIDVHDISYAVLHNILKQQVQVFVDIITFTDIRGTSMFTKAIFQAQFEKREVQKLISERPKFDLILIESINSLGLSYSHLFKHRLY
;
A
#
# COMPACT_ATOMS: atom_id res chain seq x y z
N MET A 1 38.86 44.21 35.05
CA MET A 1 38.93 42.76 34.69
C MET A 1 37.56 42.13 34.45
N LYS A 2 36.68 42.00 35.47
CA LYS A 2 35.40 41.26 35.38
C LYS A 2 34.55 41.53 34.12
N ILE A 3 34.37 42.79 33.69
CA ILE A 3 33.58 43.12 32.48
C ILE A 3 34.19 42.55 31.19
N LYS A 4 35.53 42.54 31.05
CA LYS A 4 36.17 41.87 29.90
C LYS A 4 35.97 40.36 29.96
N LEU A 5 36.07 39.74 31.14
CA LEU A 5 35.81 38.31 31.29
C LEU A 5 34.36 37.96 30.95
N LEU A 6 33.39 38.76 31.42
CA LEU A 6 31.97 38.62 31.06
C LEU A 6 31.73 38.81 29.56
N LEU A 7 32.34 39.80 28.92
CA LEU A 7 32.24 39.98 27.46
C LEU A 7 32.92 38.84 26.69
N THR A 8 34.06 38.31 27.15
CA THR A 8 34.71 37.15 26.53
C THR A 8 33.89 35.88 26.72
N VAL A 9 33.30 35.64 27.90
CA VAL A 9 32.38 34.52 28.13
C VAL A 9 31.10 34.67 27.31
N PHE A 10 30.52 35.87 27.24
CA PHE A 10 29.35 36.15 26.41
C PHE A 10 29.66 36.05 24.92
N LEU A 11 30.88 36.39 24.48
CA LEU A 11 31.34 36.13 23.10
C LEU A 11 31.56 34.64 22.84
N ILE A 12 32.08 33.87 23.81
CA ILE A 12 32.22 32.41 23.69
C ILE A 12 30.85 31.72 23.66
N PHE A 13 29.84 32.22 24.39
CA PHE A 13 28.46 31.72 24.29
C PHE A 13 27.65 32.29 23.11
N ALA A 14 28.04 33.44 22.54
CA ALA A 14 27.47 33.99 21.31
C ALA A 14 28.13 33.41 20.05
N ILE A 15 29.33 32.83 20.17
CA ILE A 15 29.84 31.77 19.30
C ILE A 15 29.20 30.45 19.77
N SER A 16 27.87 30.38 19.73
CA SER A 16 27.18 29.10 19.60
C SER A 16 27.66 28.44 18.31
N ASP A 17 28.12 27.20 18.36
CA ASP A 17 28.79 26.52 17.23
C ASP A 17 27.99 26.61 15.92
N SER A 18 28.37 27.55 15.08
CA SER A 18 27.89 27.64 13.70
C SER A 18 28.71 26.65 12.87
N GLU A 19 28.37 25.36 12.96
CA GLU A 19 29.07 24.30 12.24
C GLU A 19 29.02 24.55 10.72
N SER A 20 30.14 25.03 10.18
CA SER A 20 30.31 25.33 8.76
C SER A 20 30.65 24.05 8.01
N TYR A 21 29.63 23.23 7.73
CA TYR A 21 29.75 22.05 6.89
C TYR A 21 30.19 22.40 5.45
N LYS A 22 30.90 21.48 4.82
CA LYS A 22 31.35 21.54 3.43
C LYS A 22 30.42 20.70 2.56
N ILE A 23 29.69 21.34 1.64
CA ILE A 23 28.65 20.71 0.83
C ILE A 23 29.07 20.74 -0.64
N LEU A 24 29.16 19.56 -1.27
CA LEU A 24 29.31 19.44 -2.71
C LEU A 24 27.92 19.36 -3.35
N ALA A 25 27.66 20.17 -4.37
CA ALA A 25 26.39 20.18 -5.07
C ALA A 25 26.63 19.97 -6.57
N VAL A 26 25.94 18.99 -7.16
CA VAL A 26 26.22 18.49 -8.52
C VAL A 26 24.93 18.55 -9.33
N PHE A 27 24.81 19.61 -10.15
CA PHE A 27 23.62 19.92 -10.93
C PHE A 27 23.95 19.96 -12.43
N PRO A 28 24.19 18.80 -13.06
CA PRO A 28 24.74 18.67 -14.40
C PRO A 28 23.82 19.14 -15.54
N ILE A 29 22.49 19.22 -15.38
CA ILE A 29 21.59 19.43 -16.52
C ILE A 29 21.70 20.87 -17.08
N PRO A 30 22.02 21.05 -18.38
CA PRO A 30 22.09 22.36 -19.06
C PRO A 30 20.69 22.92 -19.35
N SER A 31 20.00 23.33 -18.28
CA SER A 31 18.68 23.94 -18.38
C SER A 31 18.44 24.93 -17.25
N ILE A 32 18.32 26.20 -17.61
CA ILE A 32 18.00 27.31 -16.69
C ILE A 32 16.81 26.98 -15.76
N SER A 33 15.75 26.30 -16.27
CA SER A 33 14.58 25.95 -15.45
C SER A 33 14.87 24.91 -14.35
N HIS A 34 15.94 24.13 -14.47
CA HIS A 34 16.47 23.29 -13.40
C HIS A 34 17.30 24.13 -12.43
N GLN A 35 18.25 24.90 -12.96
CA GLN A 35 19.25 25.60 -12.17
C GLN A 35 18.64 26.71 -11.27
N VAL A 36 17.54 27.35 -11.68
CA VAL A 36 16.81 28.30 -10.80
C VAL A 36 16.22 27.67 -9.53
N VAL A 37 15.95 26.36 -9.54
CA VAL A 37 15.49 25.61 -8.36
C VAL A 37 16.67 25.35 -7.42
N PHE A 38 17.76 24.76 -7.95
CA PHE A 38 18.90 24.35 -7.14
C PHE A 38 19.67 25.53 -6.55
N ARG A 39 19.83 26.60 -7.33
CA ARG A 39 20.48 27.86 -6.93
C ARG A 39 19.84 28.48 -5.69
N LYS A 40 18.53 28.28 -5.47
CA LYS A 40 17.83 28.75 -4.25
C LYS A 40 18.29 28.04 -2.99
N VAL A 41 18.50 26.72 -3.09
CA VAL A 41 18.97 25.90 -1.98
C VAL A 41 20.43 26.21 -1.66
N THR A 42 21.30 26.21 -2.67
CA THR A 42 22.74 26.43 -2.46
C THR A 42 23.06 27.85 -1.97
N GLN A 43 22.37 28.88 -2.47
CA GLN A 43 22.58 30.25 -1.99
C GLN A 43 22.11 30.46 -0.55
N GLU A 44 21.02 29.81 -0.12
CA GLU A 44 20.54 29.91 1.27
C GLU A 44 21.44 29.15 2.26
N LEU A 45 21.97 27.98 1.86
CA LEU A 45 22.97 27.25 2.66
C LEU A 45 24.25 28.09 2.86
N ALA A 46 24.74 28.75 1.80
CA ALA A 46 25.88 29.66 1.91
C ALA A 46 25.56 30.92 2.73
N ARG A 47 24.34 31.47 2.63
CA ARG A 47 23.87 32.60 3.45
C ARG A 47 23.79 32.24 4.95
N ARG A 48 23.69 30.95 5.28
CA ARG A 48 23.72 30.41 6.65
C ARG A 48 25.13 30.06 7.15
N GLY A 49 26.15 30.22 6.31
CA GLY A 49 27.57 30.13 6.68
C GLY A 49 28.29 28.87 6.21
N HIS A 50 27.59 27.88 5.63
CA HIS A 50 28.23 26.66 5.12
C HIS A 50 29.12 26.95 3.90
N GLU A 51 30.13 26.11 3.66
CA GLU A 51 30.98 26.15 2.47
C GLU A 51 30.36 25.32 1.34
N ILE A 52 30.06 25.93 0.20
CA ILE A 52 29.40 25.26 -0.93
C ILE A 52 30.31 25.22 -2.15
N THR A 53 30.54 24.03 -2.71
CA THR A 53 31.08 23.85 -4.06
C THR A 53 29.95 23.39 -4.98
N VAL A 54 29.64 24.14 -6.04
CA VAL A 54 28.57 23.81 -7.00
C VAL A 54 29.17 23.51 -8.38
N ILE A 55 28.96 22.30 -8.90
CA ILE A 55 29.20 21.98 -10.31
C ILE A 55 27.91 22.27 -11.08
N THR A 56 27.93 23.24 -12.00
CA THR A 56 26.73 23.70 -12.72
C THR A 56 27.06 24.23 -14.13
N PRO A 57 26.20 23.98 -15.14
CA PRO A 57 26.27 24.62 -16.44
C PRO A 57 25.66 26.02 -16.47
N ASP A 58 25.04 26.51 -15.39
CA ASP A 58 24.58 27.90 -15.29
C ASP A 58 25.08 28.52 -13.96
N PRO A 59 26.29 29.10 -13.93
CA PRO A 59 26.76 29.88 -12.78
C PRO A 59 25.83 31.05 -12.43
N ALA A 60 25.77 31.39 -11.15
CA ALA A 60 25.03 32.52 -10.60
C ALA A 60 25.83 33.82 -10.58
N TYR A 61 27.16 33.72 -10.45
CA TYR A 61 28.05 34.85 -10.17
C TYR A 61 29.18 34.97 -11.22
N PRO A 62 28.89 35.40 -12.45
CA PRO A 62 29.91 35.60 -13.48
C PRO A 62 31.00 36.57 -13.02
N ASN A 63 32.23 36.36 -13.52
CA ASN A 63 33.43 37.16 -13.22
C ASN A 63 33.84 37.21 -11.73
N GLY A 64 33.52 36.17 -10.95
CA GLY A 64 34.00 36.04 -9.57
C GLY A 64 33.24 36.87 -8.54
N GLY A 65 32.02 37.33 -8.84
CA GLY A 65 31.16 38.07 -7.91
C GLY A 65 30.51 37.22 -6.80
N ALA A 66 31.04 36.03 -6.51
CA ALA A 66 30.47 35.08 -5.57
C ALA A 66 30.89 35.38 -4.11
N PRO A 67 30.07 35.01 -3.11
CA PRO A 67 30.50 34.94 -1.72
C PRO A 67 31.74 34.04 -1.54
N SER A 68 32.62 34.36 -0.60
CA SER A 68 33.89 33.61 -0.40
C SER A 68 33.71 32.16 0.05
N ASN A 69 32.51 31.78 0.52
CA ASN A 69 32.10 30.43 0.88
C ASN A 69 31.24 29.75 -0.21
N TYR A 70 31.21 30.29 -1.44
CA TYR A 70 30.40 29.79 -2.56
C TYR A 70 31.25 29.69 -3.83
N ILE A 71 31.65 28.48 -4.19
CA ILE A 71 32.50 28.19 -5.35
C ILE A 71 31.62 27.61 -6.46
N GLU A 72 31.66 28.19 -7.65
CA GLU A 72 30.99 27.66 -8.84
C GLU A 72 32.02 27.07 -9.81
N ILE A 73 31.83 25.81 -10.18
CA ILE A 73 32.60 25.07 -11.18
C ILE A 73 31.77 25.08 -12.47
N ASP A 74 32.12 25.97 -13.38
CA ASP A 74 31.43 26.17 -14.64
C ASP A 74 31.67 25.00 -15.60
N VAL A 75 30.57 24.41 -16.08
CA VAL A 75 30.56 23.38 -17.13
C VAL A 75 29.62 23.74 -18.29
N ASN A 76 29.32 25.03 -18.50
CA ASN A 76 28.36 25.51 -19.51
C ASN A 76 28.67 24.98 -20.92
N ASP A 77 29.85 25.33 -21.47
CA ASP A 77 30.21 25.07 -22.87
C ASP A 77 30.02 23.61 -23.27
N ILE A 78 30.58 22.67 -22.50
CA ILE A 78 30.53 21.24 -22.80
C ILE A 78 29.10 20.67 -22.69
N SER A 79 28.34 21.16 -21.72
CA SER A 79 26.98 20.68 -21.43
C SER A 79 25.99 21.19 -22.48
N TYR A 80 26.04 22.49 -22.79
CA TYR A 80 25.21 23.10 -23.83
C TYR A 80 25.60 22.64 -25.24
N SER A 81 26.87 22.33 -25.50
CA SER A 81 27.30 21.70 -26.76
C SER A 81 26.69 20.30 -26.96
N LEU A 82 26.63 19.48 -25.90
CA LEU A 82 25.97 18.17 -25.96
C LEU A 82 24.44 18.32 -26.09
N TRP A 83 23.84 19.25 -25.35
CA TRP A 83 22.41 19.54 -25.43
C TRP A 83 21.98 20.03 -26.82
N ALA A 84 22.78 20.88 -27.46
CA ALA A 84 22.53 21.33 -28.83
C ALA A 84 22.50 20.16 -29.83
N GLN A 85 23.33 19.12 -29.64
CA GLN A 85 23.27 17.91 -30.46
C GLN A 85 21.93 17.18 -30.27
N VAL A 86 21.45 17.00 -29.04
CA VAL A 86 20.12 16.40 -28.79
C VAL A 86 18.99 17.24 -29.42
N VAL A 87 19.01 18.56 -29.21
CA VAL A 87 18.01 19.49 -29.74
C VAL A 87 17.97 19.46 -31.28
N THR A 88 19.13 19.37 -31.95
CA THR A 88 19.20 19.35 -33.43
C THR A 88 18.73 18.04 -34.06
N HIS A 89 18.75 16.92 -33.33
CA HIS A 89 18.10 15.67 -33.78
C HIS A 89 16.57 15.70 -33.61
N GLY A 90 16.05 16.64 -32.79
CA GLY A 90 14.63 16.92 -32.62
C GLY A 90 13.98 16.10 -31.51
N PHE A 91 13.10 16.74 -30.74
CA PHE A 91 12.26 16.05 -29.74
C PHE A 91 11.01 15.45 -30.38
N ASN A 92 10.51 14.36 -29.79
CA ASN A 92 9.21 13.78 -30.15
C ASN A 92 8.03 14.67 -29.67
N ILE A 93 7.79 15.78 -30.36
CA ILE A 93 6.68 16.71 -30.09
C ILE A 93 5.31 16.20 -30.57
N THR A 94 5.19 14.92 -30.96
CA THR A 94 3.96 14.39 -31.58
C THR A 94 2.82 14.16 -30.61
N GLY A 95 3.13 13.90 -29.33
CA GLY A 95 2.17 13.41 -28.33
C GLY A 95 2.02 11.89 -28.27
N GLU A 96 2.77 11.14 -29.09
CA GLU A 96 2.91 9.68 -28.92
C GLU A 96 3.80 9.36 -27.70
N PRO A 97 3.50 8.33 -26.89
CA PRO A 97 4.35 7.94 -25.76
C PRO A 97 5.80 7.61 -26.17
N MET A 98 6.75 7.84 -25.27
CA MET A 98 8.15 7.44 -25.50
C MET A 98 8.26 5.93 -25.74
N THR A 99 9.07 5.53 -26.70
CA THR A 99 9.42 4.13 -26.97
C THR A 99 10.51 3.63 -26.03
N PHE A 100 10.80 2.34 -26.09
CA PHE A 100 11.92 1.72 -25.36
C PHE A 100 13.26 2.35 -25.73
N ASP A 101 13.49 2.59 -27.03
CA ASP A 101 14.77 3.12 -27.51
C ASP A 101 14.94 4.62 -27.19
N ASP A 102 13.86 5.42 -27.24
CA ASP A 102 13.89 6.84 -26.81
C ASP A 102 14.43 7.00 -25.39
N ILE A 103 14.01 6.12 -24.47
CA ILE A 103 14.45 6.13 -23.06
C ILE A 103 15.89 5.68 -22.92
N ARG A 104 16.36 4.74 -23.74
CA ARG A 104 17.76 4.31 -23.74
C ARG A 104 18.68 5.40 -24.27
N GLU A 105 18.32 6.10 -25.34
CA GLU A 105 19.10 7.26 -25.81
C GLU A 105 19.05 8.42 -24.80
N GLY A 106 17.92 8.65 -24.12
CA GLY A 106 17.81 9.61 -23.02
C GLY A 106 18.77 9.31 -21.85
N CYS A 107 18.85 8.06 -21.41
CA CYS A 107 19.80 7.68 -20.34
C CYS A 107 21.26 7.68 -20.80
N LYS A 108 21.54 7.31 -22.06
CA LYS A 108 22.89 7.48 -22.65
C LYS A 108 23.32 8.94 -22.71
N PHE A 109 22.40 9.87 -22.96
CA PHE A 109 22.68 11.30 -22.85
C PHE A 109 23.10 11.68 -21.42
N PHE A 110 22.38 11.24 -20.37
CA PHE A 110 22.78 11.51 -18.98
C PHE A 110 24.13 10.90 -18.61
N ALA A 111 24.42 9.68 -19.08
CA ALA A 111 25.72 9.03 -18.89
C ALA A 111 26.86 9.78 -19.60
N SER A 112 26.64 10.22 -20.84
CA SER A 112 27.61 10.98 -21.64
C SER A 112 27.84 12.38 -21.07
N LEU A 113 26.77 13.05 -20.62
CA LEU A 113 26.83 14.35 -19.95
C LEU A 113 27.68 14.27 -18.67
N PHE A 114 27.41 13.27 -17.82
CA PHE A 114 28.22 13.03 -16.63
C PHE A 114 29.69 12.77 -16.99
N GLN A 115 29.97 11.88 -17.95
CA GLN A 115 31.34 11.55 -18.33
C GLN A 115 32.10 12.80 -18.84
N LEU A 116 31.52 13.55 -19.77
CA LEU A 116 32.17 14.72 -20.36
C LEU A 116 32.41 15.84 -19.33
N GLN A 117 31.48 16.06 -18.39
CA GLN A 117 31.70 17.00 -17.28
C GLN A 117 32.77 16.49 -16.30
N PHE A 118 32.73 15.20 -15.95
CA PHE A 118 33.69 14.57 -15.05
C PHE A 118 35.12 14.65 -15.59
N GLU A 119 35.31 14.49 -16.90
CA GLU A 119 36.61 14.60 -17.58
C GLU A 119 37.14 16.04 -17.70
N THR A 120 36.35 17.07 -17.36
CA THR A 120 36.84 18.47 -17.38
C THR A 120 37.92 18.72 -16.33
N LYS A 121 38.90 19.57 -16.68
CA LYS A 121 40.00 19.94 -15.78
C LYS A 121 39.52 20.51 -14.45
N ALA A 122 38.51 21.38 -14.45
CA ALA A 122 38.02 22.02 -13.22
C ALA A 122 37.32 21.02 -12.27
N VAL A 123 36.60 20.03 -12.80
CA VAL A 123 36.00 18.95 -11.99
C VAL A 123 37.08 17.99 -11.47
N GLN A 124 38.06 17.64 -12.30
CA GLN A 124 39.22 16.85 -11.88
C GLN A 124 40.05 17.56 -10.79
N GLU A 125 40.17 18.89 -10.85
CA GLU A 125 40.83 19.67 -9.79
C GLU A 125 40.12 19.50 -8.44
N VAL A 126 38.79 19.67 -8.38
CA VAL A 126 37.98 19.45 -7.16
C VAL A 126 38.10 18.05 -6.59
N ILE A 127 38.28 17.03 -7.44
CA ILE A 127 38.52 15.64 -7.02
C ILE A 127 39.96 15.46 -6.49
N SER A 128 40.94 16.07 -7.16
CA SER A 128 42.38 15.93 -6.84
C SER A 128 42.81 16.60 -5.54
N GLU A 129 42.11 17.66 -5.11
CA GLU A 129 42.43 18.43 -3.90
C GLU A 129 42.28 17.65 -2.59
N ASN A 130 41.80 16.40 -2.62
CA ASN A 130 41.54 15.55 -1.45
C ASN A 130 40.62 16.22 -0.40
N LYS A 131 39.73 17.11 -0.87
CA LYS A 131 38.72 17.78 -0.05
C LYS A 131 37.76 16.75 0.54
N LYS A 132 37.48 16.90 1.83
CA LYS A 132 36.34 16.24 2.47
C LYS A 132 35.11 17.12 2.32
N TYR A 133 33.98 16.48 2.06
CA TYR A 133 32.66 17.07 2.11
C TYR A 133 31.84 16.30 3.15
N ASP A 134 30.95 17.00 3.84
CA ASP A 134 30.07 16.42 4.86
C ASP A 134 28.73 15.97 4.25
N LEU A 135 28.42 16.46 3.04
CA LEU A 135 27.20 16.17 2.30
C LEU A 135 27.41 16.32 0.78
N ILE A 136 26.69 15.51 0.00
CA ILE A 136 26.57 15.67 -1.46
C ILE A 136 25.10 15.86 -1.85
N LEU A 137 24.79 16.97 -2.53
CA LEU A 137 23.54 17.19 -3.23
C LEU A 137 23.70 16.77 -4.69
N ILE A 138 22.83 15.89 -5.20
CA ILE A 138 22.92 15.35 -6.58
C ILE A 138 21.61 15.54 -7.31
N GLU A 139 21.65 16.05 -8.54
CA GLU A 139 20.47 16.13 -9.41
C GLU A 139 19.89 14.74 -9.71
N SER A 140 18.63 14.51 -9.32
CA SER A 140 18.08 13.16 -9.20
C SER A 140 17.89 12.41 -10.52
N ILE A 141 17.89 13.11 -11.66
CA ILE A 141 17.77 12.51 -13.00
C ILE A 141 19.11 11.99 -13.56
N VAL A 142 20.26 12.47 -13.07
CA VAL A 142 21.59 12.02 -13.54
C VAL A 142 22.20 11.02 -12.55
N ARG A 143 21.63 9.80 -12.55
CA ARG A 143 22.07 8.67 -11.69
C ARG A 143 23.59 8.46 -11.66
N PRO A 144 24.36 8.58 -12.76
CA PRO A 144 25.82 8.37 -12.73
C PRO A 144 26.58 9.28 -11.76
N ALA A 145 26.04 10.46 -11.42
CA ALA A 145 26.63 11.37 -10.44
C ALA A 145 26.72 10.77 -9.01
N LEU A 146 25.99 9.69 -8.71
CA LEU A 146 26.20 8.91 -7.47
C LEU A 146 27.65 8.44 -7.27
N ALA A 147 28.47 8.42 -8.33
CA ALA A 147 29.91 8.20 -8.24
C ALA A 147 30.63 9.15 -7.27
N TYR A 148 30.16 10.39 -7.08
CA TYR A 148 30.75 11.31 -6.10
C TYR A 148 30.63 10.80 -4.65
N SER A 149 29.60 10.01 -4.33
CA SER A 149 29.50 9.33 -3.02
C SER A 149 30.56 8.25 -2.83
N TYR A 150 31.01 7.61 -3.93
CA TYR A 150 32.13 6.68 -3.88
C TYR A 150 33.47 7.40 -3.73
N ILE A 151 33.62 8.61 -4.31
CA ILE A 151 34.84 9.42 -4.21
C ILE A 151 34.98 9.98 -2.78
N PHE A 152 34.01 10.76 -2.33
CA PHE A 152 34.12 11.56 -1.10
C PHE A 152 33.61 10.88 0.17
N LYS A 153 32.92 9.73 0.06
CA LYS A 153 32.38 8.92 1.18
C LYS A 153 31.37 9.64 2.09
N ALA A 154 30.74 10.70 1.59
CA ALA A 154 29.73 11.49 2.28
C ALA A 154 28.29 10.99 1.99
N PRO A 155 27.30 11.28 2.86
CA PRO A 155 25.88 11.01 2.61
C PRO A 155 25.37 11.77 1.38
N VAL A 156 24.36 11.22 0.71
CA VAL A 156 23.73 11.80 -0.49
C VAL A 156 22.29 12.20 -0.24
N ILE A 157 21.94 13.40 -0.71
CA ILE A 157 20.56 13.83 -0.94
C ILE A 157 20.36 13.97 -2.45
N LEU A 158 19.35 13.29 -2.98
CA LEU A 158 18.90 13.49 -4.36
C LEU A 158 17.97 14.71 -4.42
N VAL A 159 18.14 15.56 -5.44
CA VAL A 159 17.37 16.80 -5.60
C VAL A 159 16.77 16.84 -7.01
N SER A 160 15.45 16.87 -7.11
CA SER A 160 14.75 17.10 -8.38
C SER A 160 14.32 18.56 -8.52
N SER A 161 14.53 19.12 -9.70
CA SER A 161 13.96 20.40 -10.11
C SER A 161 12.45 20.32 -10.38
N PHE A 162 11.87 19.11 -10.43
CA PHE A 162 10.44 18.85 -10.62
C PHE A 162 10.00 17.66 -9.73
N THR A 163 9.29 16.67 -10.29
CA THR A 163 8.92 15.43 -9.59
C THR A 163 10.04 14.38 -9.63
N ALA A 164 9.85 13.24 -8.96
CA ALA A 164 10.75 12.11 -9.03
C ALA A 164 10.63 11.39 -10.39
N VAL A 165 11.76 10.92 -10.93
CA VAL A 165 11.80 10.14 -12.18
C VAL A 165 12.47 8.79 -11.98
N PHE A 166 12.08 7.79 -12.78
CA PHE A 166 12.69 6.46 -12.79
C PHE A 166 12.81 5.86 -11.37
N SER A 167 13.90 5.17 -11.06
CA SER A 167 14.12 4.56 -9.74
C SER A 167 14.25 5.51 -8.54
N ASN A 168 14.12 6.85 -8.68
CA ASN A 168 14.25 7.83 -7.57
C ASN A 168 13.43 7.44 -6.32
N HIS A 169 12.13 7.19 -6.47
CA HIS A 169 11.22 6.82 -5.37
C HIS A 169 11.59 5.49 -4.71
N LYS A 170 12.04 4.51 -5.51
CA LYS A 170 12.45 3.17 -5.09
C LYS A 170 13.75 3.20 -4.27
N VAL A 171 14.70 4.08 -4.62
CA VAL A 171 15.98 4.23 -3.91
C VAL A 171 15.79 4.64 -2.44
N VAL A 172 14.81 5.52 -2.16
CA VAL A 172 14.49 5.98 -0.79
C VAL A 172 13.43 5.13 -0.07
N GLY A 173 12.74 4.23 -0.78
CA GLY A 173 11.81 3.26 -0.21
C GLY A 173 10.33 3.68 -0.20
N SER A 174 9.92 4.46 -1.21
CA SER A 174 8.55 4.92 -1.43
C SER A 174 7.96 4.34 -2.74
N PRO A 175 7.71 3.02 -2.84
CA PRO A 175 7.28 2.38 -4.09
C PRO A 175 5.94 2.94 -4.60
N THR A 176 5.87 3.18 -5.92
CA THR A 176 4.77 3.87 -6.61
C THR A 176 3.75 2.90 -7.20
N HIS A 177 2.45 3.19 -7.07
CA HIS A 177 1.40 2.46 -7.80
C HIS A 177 1.27 3.00 -9.23
N PRO A 178 1.47 2.17 -10.29
CA PRO A 178 1.61 2.63 -11.67
C PRO A 178 0.35 3.18 -12.36
N LEU A 179 -0.82 3.16 -11.70
CA LEU A 179 -2.06 3.77 -12.22
C LEU A 179 -2.51 4.98 -11.39
N LEU A 180 -2.39 4.93 -10.06
CA LEU A 180 -2.75 6.05 -9.18
C LEU A 180 -1.68 7.14 -9.13
N PHE A 181 -0.40 6.75 -9.21
CA PHE A 181 0.76 7.65 -9.16
C PHE A 181 1.64 7.43 -10.40
N PRO A 182 1.15 7.82 -11.59
CA PRO A 182 1.89 7.68 -12.83
C PRO A 182 3.18 8.50 -12.84
N ILE A 183 4.20 8.01 -13.56
CA ILE A 183 5.39 8.80 -13.86
C ILE A 183 5.01 10.03 -14.71
N SER A 184 5.79 11.10 -14.59
CA SER A 184 5.52 12.39 -15.26
C SER A 184 5.48 12.35 -16.79
N PHE A 185 5.96 11.27 -17.41
CA PHE A 185 5.93 11.09 -18.86
C PHE A 185 4.61 10.49 -19.39
N ARG A 186 3.61 10.21 -18.54
CA ARG A 186 2.30 9.73 -19.00
C ARG A 186 1.47 10.86 -19.61
N HIS A 187 0.91 10.63 -20.80
CA HIS A 187 0.20 11.67 -21.58
C HIS A 187 -1.29 11.82 -21.24
N ARG A 188 -1.91 10.81 -20.62
CA ARG A 188 -3.27 10.87 -20.07
C ARG A 188 -3.34 10.18 -18.71
N LEU A 189 -3.75 10.91 -17.69
CA LEU A 189 -3.71 10.47 -16.29
C LEU A 189 -5.09 9.96 -15.83
N TYR A 190 -6.17 10.51 -16.38
CA TYR A 190 -7.52 10.34 -15.84
C TYR A 190 -8.49 9.69 -16.82
N ASN A 191 -9.59 9.15 -16.26
CA ASN A 191 -10.69 8.52 -16.99
C ASN A 191 -10.24 7.42 -17.98
N LEU A 192 -9.27 6.59 -17.57
CA LEU A 192 -8.76 5.47 -18.38
C LEU A 192 -9.77 4.31 -18.41
N SER A 193 -10.13 3.87 -19.62
CA SER A 193 -10.86 2.61 -19.85
C SER A 193 -9.97 1.40 -19.54
N PHE A 194 -10.56 0.20 -19.50
CA PHE A 194 -9.85 -1.03 -19.12
C PHE A 194 -8.68 -1.37 -20.07
N SER A 195 -8.86 -1.19 -21.37
CA SER A 195 -7.79 -1.37 -22.38
C SER A 195 -6.69 -0.33 -22.23
N GLU A 196 -7.03 0.93 -21.95
CA GLU A 196 -6.07 2.00 -21.69
C GLU A 196 -5.28 1.75 -20.41
N LYS A 197 -5.91 1.25 -19.33
CA LYS A 197 -5.21 0.80 -18.12
C LYS A 197 -4.18 -0.30 -18.40
N ILE A 198 -4.53 -1.31 -19.22
CA ILE A 198 -3.60 -2.39 -19.60
C ILE A 198 -2.43 -1.82 -20.41
N HIS A 199 -2.70 -0.92 -21.36
CA HIS A 199 -1.65 -0.27 -22.16
C HIS A 199 -0.70 0.57 -21.29
N GLU A 200 -1.26 1.33 -20.33
CA GLU A 200 -0.49 2.19 -19.43
C GLU A 200 0.30 1.41 -18.36
N LEU A 201 -0.17 0.23 -17.95
CA LEU A 201 0.62 -0.73 -17.17
C LEU A 201 1.77 -1.31 -18.00
N TYR A 202 1.52 -1.69 -19.26
CA TYR A 202 2.55 -2.17 -20.17
C TYR A 202 3.65 -1.12 -20.41
N LEU A 203 3.27 0.14 -20.66
CA LEU A 203 4.22 1.25 -20.79
C LEU A 203 5.05 1.42 -19.51
N HIS A 204 4.42 1.48 -18.34
CA HIS A 204 5.15 1.62 -17.07
C HIS A 204 6.18 0.50 -16.85
N TYR A 205 5.81 -0.76 -17.03
CA TYR A 205 6.77 -1.86 -16.84
C TYR A 205 7.85 -1.94 -17.93
N MET A 206 7.55 -1.47 -19.15
CA MET A 206 8.55 -1.29 -20.20
C MET A 206 9.54 -0.18 -19.84
N TYR A 207 9.08 0.90 -19.22
CA TYR A 207 9.90 2.01 -18.74
C TYR A 207 10.81 1.61 -17.56
N GLU A 208 10.28 0.89 -16.56
CA GLU A 208 11.09 0.30 -15.47
C GLU A 208 12.15 -0.70 -16.00
N TYR A 209 11.81 -1.48 -17.03
CA TYR A 209 12.76 -2.43 -17.63
C TYR A 209 13.85 -1.74 -18.46
N ALA A 210 13.50 -0.68 -19.19
CA ALA A 210 14.48 0.16 -19.87
C ALA A 210 15.44 0.81 -18.87
N ASP A 211 14.90 1.40 -17.79
CA ASP A 211 15.70 2.01 -16.72
C ASP A 211 16.65 1.02 -16.04
N TYR A 212 16.19 -0.19 -15.73
CA TYR A 212 17.03 -1.25 -15.17
C TYR A 212 18.20 -1.65 -16.09
N LEU A 213 17.97 -1.73 -17.40
CA LEU A 213 19.03 -2.02 -18.37
C LEU A 213 20.00 -0.83 -18.50
N ASN A 214 19.50 0.39 -18.40
CA ASN A 214 20.31 1.60 -18.40
C ASN A 214 21.18 1.69 -17.13
N GLU A 215 20.66 1.35 -15.94
CA GLU A 215 21.43 1.30 -14.68
C GLU A 215 22.64 0.35 -14.78
N ILE A 216 22.52 -0.75 -15.55
CA ILE A 216 23.61 -1.67 -15.87
C ILE A 216 24.60 -1.05 -16.88
N GLU A 217 24.13 -0.40 -17.94
CA GLU A 217 24.96 0.26 -18.96
C GLU A 217 25.77 1.42 -18.35
N GLU A 218 25.12 2.28 -17.56
CA GLU A 218 25.70 3.34 -16.74
C GLU A 218 26.76 2.79 -15.77
N SER A 219 26.44 1.73 -15.00
CA SER A 219 27.40 1.08 -14.09
C SER A 219 28.64 0.53 -14.82
N ASN A 220 28.48 0.07 -16.07
CA ASN A 220 29.58 -0.42 -16.89
C ASN A 220 30.40 0.71 -17.52
N ILE A 221 29.83 1.90 -17.75
CA ILE A 221 30.57 3.12 -18.11
C ILE A 221 31.42 3.56 -16.92
N LEU A 222 30.85 3.64 -15.71
CA LEU A 222 31.59 4.01 -14.50
C LEU A 222 32.74 3.04 -14.19
N ARG A 223 32.58 1.75 -14.46
CA ARG A 223 33.68 0.75 -14.35
C ARG A 223 34.79 0.90 -15.40
N LYS A 224 34.57 1.63 -16.51
CA LYS A 224 35.65 2.02 -17.44
C LYS A 224 36.43 3.22 -16.89
N ILE A 225 35.73 4.17 -16.29
CA ILE A 225 36.31 5.41 -15.72
C ILE A 225 37.10 5.12 -14.43
N PHE A 226 36.48 4.40 -13.49
CA PHE A 226 37.02 4.13 -12.14
C PHE A 226 37.62 2.72 -11.97
N GLY A 227 37.62 1.92 -13.03
CA GLY A 227 38.14 0.55 -13.04
C GLY A 227 37.14 -0.53 -12.57
N PRO A 228 37.45 -1.82 -12.79
CA PRO A 228 36.49 -2.92 -12.71
C PRO A 228 36.00 -3.26 -11.30
N LYS A 229 36.62 -2.70 -10.25
CA LYS A 229 36.17 -2.86 -8.85
C LYS A 229 35.15 -1.79 -8.42
N PHE A 230 34.79 -0.86 -9.31
CA PHE A 230 33.80 0.16 -9.00
C PHE A 230 32.40 -0.48 -8.82
N PRO A 231 31.66 -0.14 -7.75
CA PRO A 231 30.35 -0.70 -7.45
C PRO A 231 29.31 -0.34 -8.51
N SER A 232 28.22 -1.10 -8.57
CA SER A 232 27.05 -0.75 -9.36
C SER A 232 26.34 0.50 -8.80
N LEU A 233 25.58 1.18 -9.65
CA LEU A 233 24.72 2.29 -9.22
C LEU A 233 23.63 1.83 -8.25
N HIS A 234 23.17 0.58 -8.38
CA HIS A 234 22.30 -0.08 -7.40
C HIS A 234 22.92 -0.09 -5.99
N GLU A 235 24.20 -0.48 -5.88
CA GLU A 235 24.94 -0.48 -4.61
C GLU A 235 25.16 0.94 -4.08
N LEU A 236 25.46 1.91 -4.95
CA LEU A 236 25.62 3.33 -4.57
C LEU A 236 24.31 4.00 -4.14
N GLY A 237 23.15 3.49 -4.57
CA GLY A 237 21.85 3.89 -4.04
C GLY A 237 21.70 3.66 -2.53
N ASN A 238 22.56 2.85 -1.89
CA ASN A 238 22.59 2.69 -0.43
C ASN A 238 23.30 3.85 0.31
N ASN A 239 23.86 4.82 -0.43
CA ASN A 239 24.40 6.08 0.10
C ASN A 239 23.38 7.24 0.03
N VAL A 240 22.24 7.03 -0.65
CA VAL A 240 21.14 7.99 -0.69
C VAL A 240 20.30 7.88 0.57
N ASP A 241 20.24 8.97 1.31
CA ASP A 241 19.52 9.04 2.58
C ASP A 241 18.18 9.75 2.42
N MET A 242 18.06 10.70 1.47
CA MET A 242 16.87 11.54 1.26
C MET A 242 16.67 11.94 -0.21
N LEU A 243 15.43 12.25 -0.57
CA LEU A 243 14.99 12.75 -1.88
C LEU A 243 14.19 14.04 -1.70
N LEU A 244 14.61 15.13 -2.36
CA LEU A 244 13.92 16.42 -2.37
C LEU A 244 13.28 16.65 -3.74
N LEU A 245 12.00 17.01 -3.79
CA LEU A 245 11.23 17.15 -5.03
C LEU A 245 10.60 18.53 -5.14
N ASN A 246 10.99 19.36 -6.13
CA ASN A 246 10.29 20.62 -6.43
C ASN A 246 8.96 20.36 -7.18
N ILE A 247 8.03 19.72 -6.49
CA ILE A 247 6.61 19.59 -6.82
C ILE A 247 5.80 19.77 -5.53
N HIS A 248 4.59 20.28 -5.61
CA HIS A 248 3.68 20.32 -4.46
C HIS A 248 2.97 18.97 -4.30
N SER A 249 2.75 18.50 -3.08
CA SER A 249 2.11 17.18 -2.81
C SER A 249 0.74 17.03 -3.49
N LEU A 250 -0.10 18.07 -3.42
CA LEU A 250 -1.38 18.18 -4.15
C LEU A 250 -1.25 18.02 -5.67
N TRP A 251 -0.14 18.50 -6.26
CA TRP A 251 0.15 18.34 -7.70
C TRP A 251 0.68 16.92 -8.01
N ALA A 252 1.34 16.29 -7.03
CA ALA A 252 1.75 14.87 -7.04
C ALA A 252 0.63 13.89 -6.61
N ASP A 253 -0.65 14.27 -6.77
CA ASP A 253 -1.84 13.46 -6.41
C ASP A 253 -1.88 12.93 -4.96
N ASN A 254 -1.21 13.63 -4.04
CA ASN A 254 -1.08 13.25 -2.62
C ASN A 254 -0.48 11.86 -2.41
N GLN A 255 0.48 11.46 -3.26
CA GLN A 255 1.16 10.16 -3.20
C GLN A 255 1.69 9.84 -1.79
N PRO A 256 1.46 8.62 -1.27
CA PRO A 256 2.11 8.12 -0.06
C PRO A 256 3.63 8.02 -0.25
N VAL A 257 4.39 8.67 0.63
CA VAL A 257 5.86 8.68 0.60
C VAL A 257 6.45 8.56 2.00
N ALA A 258 7.65 8.01 2.09
CA ALA A 258 8.40 7.87 3.33
C ALA A 258 8.89 9.25 3.85
N PRO A 259 9.17 9.40 5.16
CA PRO A 259 9.63 10.65 5.78
C PRO A 259 10.88 11.30 5.15
N ASN A 260 11.68 10.53 4.40
CA ASN A 260 12.85 11.02 3.68
C ASN A 260 12.54 11.48 2.23
N VAL A 261 11.27 11.75 1.90
CA VAL A 261 10.84 12.40 0.66
C VAL A 261 10.23 13.76 0.97
N ILE A 262 10.93 14.85 0.62
CA ILE A 262 10.54 16.21 1.00
C ILE A 262 10.05 17.01 -0.21
N TYR A 263 8.81 17.50 -0.14
CA TYR A 263 8.22 18.35 -1.17
C TYR A 263 8.67 19.81 -1.04
N MET A 264 9.25 20.35 -2.10
CA MET A 264 9.78 21.72 -2.22
C MET A 264 8.99 22.61 -3.18
N GLY A 265 7.84 22.16 -3.72
CA GLY A 265 7.12 22.83 -4.81
C GLY A 265 7.01 24.35 -4.68
N GLY A 266 7.42 25.07 -5.73
CA GLY A 266 7.47 26.52 -5.79
C GLY A 266 8.72 27.20 -5.22
N ILE A 267 9.77 26.46 -4.81
CA ILE A 267 10.99 27.04 -4.19
C ILE A 267 11.75 28.03 -5.09
N HIS A 268 11.58 27.95 -6.42
CA HIS A 268 12.16 28.91 -7.38
C HIS A 268 11.51 30.29 -7.35
N GLN A 269 10.32 30.44 -6.74
CA GLN A 269 9.57 31.70 -6.76
C GLN A 269 10.34 32.84 -6.08
N LEU A 270 10.24 34.03 -6.68
CA LEU A 270 10.84 35.26 -6.16
C LEU A 270 9.77 36.18 -5.54
N PRO A 271 10.12 36.95 -4.49
CA PRO A 271 9.36 38.15 -4.12
C PRO A 271 9.19 39.05 -5.35
N GLN A 272 8.02 39.69 -5.46
CA GLN A 272 7.69 40.51 -6.63
C GLN A 272 8.63 41.72 -6.75
N LYS A 273 9.07 41.99 -7.98
CA LYS A 273 9.87 43.15 -8.35
C LYS A 273 9.07 44.09 -9.25
N GLU A 274 9.52 45.33 -9.37
CA GLU A 274 9.00 46.24 -10.40
C GLU A 274 9.40 45.76 -11.79
N LEU A 275 8.47 45.89 -12.75
CA LEU A 275 8.72 45.61 -14.15
C LEU A 275 9.52 46.74 -14.80
N PRO A 276 10.32 46.46 -15.86
CA PRO A 276 10.92 47.48 -16.71
C PRO A 276 9.88 48.52 -17.16
N LYS A 277 10.25 49.81 -17.13
CA LYS A 277 9.30 50.93 -17.26
C LYS A 277 8.51 50.93 -18.57
N ASP A 278 9.15 50.49 -19.65
CA ASP A 278 8.57 50.30 -20.98
C ASP A 278 7.55 49.15 -21.02
N LEU A 279 7.90 48.01 -20.40
CA LEU A 279 7.03 46.85 -20.28
C LEU A 279 5.83 47.16 -19.38
N LYS A 280 6.06 47.83 -18.25
CA LYS A 280 4.99 48.28 -17.35
C LYS A 280 4.06 49.26 -18.05
N PHE A 281 4.59 50.28 -18.72
CA PHE A 281 3.79 51.25 -19.47
C PHE A 281 2.93 50.61 -20.56
N TYR A 282 3.45 49.59 -21.26
CA TYR A 282 2.67 48.84 -22.24
C TYR A 282 1.50 48.08 -21.59
N LEU A 283 1.75 47.40 -20.47
CA LEU A 283 0.71 46.67 -19.71
C LEU A 283 -0.34 47.62 -19.11
N ASP A 284 0.08 48.75 -18.55
CA ASP A 284 -0.79 49.81 -18.02
C ASP A 284 -1.66 50.45 -19.12
N SER A 285 -1.17 50.50 -20.36
CA SER A 285 -1.87 51.11 -21.50
C SER A 285 -2.85 50.17 -22.20
N SER A 286 -2.86 48.88 -21.86
CA SER A 286 -3.71 47.90 -22.53
C SER A 286 -5.18 48.05 -22.12
N LYS A 287 -6.05 48.27 -23.11
CA LYS A 287 -7.49 48.54 -22.87
C LYS A 287 -8.30 47.29 -22.56
N ASN A 288 -7.95 46.17 -23.19
CA ASN A 288 -8.69 44.91 -23.09
C ASN A 288 -7.94 43.87 -22.23
N GLY A 289 -6.69 44.15 -21.87
CA GLY A 289 -5.79 43.21 -21.23
C GLY A 289 -4.92 42.45 -22.24
N VAL A 290 -3.98 41.67 -21.68
CA VAL A 290 -2.86 41.09 -22.40
C VAL A 290 -2.87 39.56 -22.30
N ILE A 291 -2.62 38.89 -23.43
CA ILE A 291 -2.29 37.47 -23.47
C ILE A 291 -0.76 37.33 -23.45
N TYR A 292 -0.22 36.54 -22.51
CA TYR A 292 1.19 36.18 -22.51
C TYR A 292 1.39 34.79 -23.14
N VAL A 293 2.44 34.65 -23.95
CA VAL A 293 2.79 33.42 -24.67
C VAL A 293 4.27 33.08 -24.43
N SER A 294 4.55 31.90 -23.91
CA SER A 294 5.93 31.41 -23.72
C SER A 294 5.96 29.89 -23.75
N PHE A 295 6.80 29.31 -24.61
CA PHE A 295 7.01 27.86 -24.70
C PHE A 295 8.26 27.38 -23.94
N GLY A 296 8.75 28.19 -23.00
CA GLY A 296 9.85 27.85 -22.09
C GLY A 296 11.24 28.02 -22.71
N THR A 297 12.23 27.32 -22.15
CA THR A 297 13.65 27.41 -22.52
C THR A 297 14.12 26.28 -23.43
N ASN A 298 13.56 25.08 -23.24
CA ASN A 298 14.12 23.83 -23.80
C ASN A 298 13.56 23.50 -25.19
N VAL A 299 12.36 23.99 -25.52
CA VAL A 299 11.80 23.96 -26.88
C VAL A 299 11.78 25.38 -27.41
N LEU A 300 12.71 25.69 -28.31
CA LEU A 300 12.79 26.99 -28.96
C LEU A 300 11.58 27.20 -29.90
N SER A 301 10.92 28.34 -29.76
CA SER A 301 9.63 28.65 -30.43
C SER A 301 9.72 28.64 -31.96
N ASN A 302 10.91 28.84 -32.52
CA ASN A 302 11.20 28.80 -33.95
C ASN A 302 11.39 27.38 -34.52
N MET A 303 11.51 26.35 -33.68
CA MET A 303 11.52 24.93 -34.10
C MET A 303 10.10 24.35 -34.25
N ILE A 304 9.09 25.02 -33.68
CA ILE A 304 7.68 24.67 -33.89
C ILE A 304 7.38 24.83 -35.39
N PRO A 305 6.80 23.82 -36.07
CA PRO A 305 6.62 23.86 -37.52
C PRO A 305 5.83 25.09 -37.99
N LYS A 306 6.31 25.75 -39.05
CA LYS A 306 5.88 27.10 -39.48
C LYS A 306 4.36 27.25 -39.66
N LYS A 307 3.66 26.19 -40.08
CA LYS A 307 2.19 26.18 -40.23
C LYS A 307 1.49 26.45 -38.89
N GLN A 308 1.91 25.77 -37.83
CA GLN A 308 1.37 25.87 -36.47
C GLN A 308 1.64 27.28 -35.90
N VAL A 309 2.86 27.81 -36.05
CA VAL A 309 3.21 29.18 -35.66
C VAL A 309 2.34 30.21 -36.39
N VAL A 310 2.14 30.04 -37.71
CA VAL A 310 1.23 30.88 -38.50
C VAL A 310 -0.21 30.79 -38.01
N SER A 311 -0.73 29.60 -37.69
CA SER A 311 -2.08 29.44 -37.14
C SER A 311 -2.26 30.09 -35.76
N ILE A 312 -1.24 30.09 -34.91
CA ILE A 312 -1.25 30.85 -33.64
C ILE A 312 -1.36 32.36 -33.93
N ILE A 313 -0.54 32.90 -34.83
CA ILE A 313 -0.58 34.33 -35.20
C ILE A 313 -1.92 34.70 -35.83
N ASN A 314 -2.46 33.85 -36.71
CA ASN A 314 -3.74 34.08 -37.38
C ASN A 314 -4.93 34.17 -36.41
N VAL A 315 -4.87 33.54 -35.24
CA VAL A 315 -5.88 33.72 -34.18
C VAL A 315 -5.55 34.98 -33.36
N LEU A 316 -4.35 35.03 -32.78
CA LEU A 316 -3.96 36.10 -31.85
C LEU A 316 -3.99 37.51 -32.47
N SER A 317 -3.77 37.65 -33.78
CA SER A 317 -3.84 38.94 -34.49
C SER A 317 -5.26 39.45 -34.82
N LYS A 318 -6.28 38.62 -34.63
CA LYS A 318 -7.70 38.99 -34.81
C LYS A 318 -8.41 39.35 -33.49
N LEU A 319 -7.83 38.94 -32.36
CA LEU A 319 -8.41 39.16 -31.04
C LEU A 319 -8.24 40.61 -30.57
N PRO A 320 -9.12 41.11 -29.67
CA PRO A 320 -9.04 42.47 -29.14
C PRO A 320 -7.89 42.70 -28.14
N TYR A 321 -7.17 41.64 -27.75
CA TYR A 321 -6.13 41.68 -26.72
C TYR A 321 -4.77 42.11 -27.29
N ASP A 322 -3.99 42.79 -26.45
CA ASP A 322 -2.55 42.94 -26.65
C ASP A 322 -1.86 41.58 -26.40
N VAL A 323 -0.73 41.32 -27.04
CA VAL A 323 -0.02 40.03 -26.90
C VAL A 323 1.47 40.23 -26.67
N LEU A 324 2.02 39.53 -25.68
CA LEU A 324 3.45 39.43 -25.40
C LEU A 324 3.91 37.98 -25.63
N TRP A 325 4.82 37.76 -26.58
CA TRP A 325 5.31 36.42 -26.92
C TRP A 325 6.84 36.33 -26.75
N LYS A 326 7.29 35.48 -25.82
CA LYS A 326 8.69 35.04 -25.72
C LYS A 326 9.04 34.25 -26.99
N TRP A 327 9.87 34.82 -27.87
CA TRP A 327 10.13 34.32 -29.21
C TRP A 327 11.64 34.18 -29.48
N ASP A 328 12.03 33.00 -29.97
CA ASP A 328 13.43 32.61 -30.11
C ASP A 328 14.06 32.97 -31.46
N GLY A 329 13.24 33.14 -32.50
CA GLY A 329 13.69 33.63 -33.82
C GLY A 329 13.89 35.15 -33.86
N ASP A 330 14.37 35.69 -34.98
CA ASP A 330 14.71 37.11 -35.08
C ASP A 330 13.54 37.99 -35.55
N SER A 331 12.58 37.40 -36.26
CA SER A 331 11.27 37.98 -36.53
C SER A 331 10.17 36.91 -36.48
N LEU A 332 8.91 37.32 -36.33
CA LEU A 332 7.77 36.43 -36.57
C LEU A 332 7.64 36.14 -38.09
N PRO A 333 7.06 34.99 -38.48
CA PRO A 333 6.83 34.64 -39.89
C PRO A 333 5.71 35.45 -40.56
N LEU A 334 4.91 36.20 -39.78
CA LEU A 334 3.89 37.14 -40.23
C LEU A 334 3.98 38.42 -39.39
N LYS A 335 3.65 39.57 -39.98
CA LYS A 335 3.52 40.85 -39.25
C LYS A 335 2.14 40.95 -38.62
N SER A 336 2.06 41.51 -37.41
CA SER A 336 0.82 41.95 -36.77
C SER A 336 1.04 43.30 -36.08
N THR A 337 -0.03 43.89 -35.56
CA THR A 337 -0.01 45.19 -34.86
C THR A 337 -0.13 45.07 -33.34
N ASN A 338 -0.65 43.94 -32.82
CA ASN A 338 -0.90 43.70 -31.40
C ASN A 338 0.05 42.68 -30.74
N ILE A 339 0.85 41.93 -31.52
CA ILE A 339 1.84 40.98 -30.96
C ILE A 339 3.21 41.65 -30.88
N ARG A 340 3.76 41.74 -29.67
CA ARG A 340 5.14 42.15 -29.40
C ARG A 340 5.98 40.95 -28.97
N THR A 341 7.20 40.85 -29.48
CA THR A 341 8.13 39.77 -29.18
C THR A 341 9.36 40.24 -28.39
N SER A 342 9.91 39.35 -27.58
CA SER A 342 11.24 39.48 -26.98
C SER A 342 11.88 38.09 -26.88
N LYS A 343 13.22 38.01 -26.88
CA LYS A 343 13.93 36.75 -26.54
C LYS A 343 13.68 36.35 -25.08
N TRP A 344 13.40 37.31 -24.19
CA TRP A 344 13.18 37.09 -22.76
C TRP A 344 12.20 38.08 -22.13
N PHE A 345 11.49 37.64 -21.08
CA PHE A 345 10.63 38.47 -20.23
C PHE A 345 10.82 38.09 -18.75
N PRO A 346 10.62 39.00 -17.78
CA PRO A 346 10.60 38.70 -16.36
C PRO A 346 9.30 37.96 -15.98
N GLN A 347 9.15 36.71 -16.44
CA GLN A 347 7.88 35.96 -16.46
C GLN A 347 7.12 35.98 -15.13
N SER A 348 7.78 35.69 -14.02
CA SER A 348 7.19 35.72 -12.67
C SER A 348 6.48 37.03 -12.35
N ASP A 349 7.16 38.16 -12.58
CA ASP A 349 6.65 39.50 -12.27
C ASP A 349 5.65 39.98 -13.33
N LEU A 350 5.82 39.54 -14.58
CA LEU A 350 4.92 39.85 -15.69
C LEU A 350 3.54 39.22 -15.47
N LEU A 351 3.50 37.93 -15.12
CA LEU A 351 2.24 37.22 -14.82
C LEU A 351 1.48 37.87 -13.66
N ARG A 352 2.18 38.42 -12.67
CA ARG A 352 1.58 39.15 -11.53
C ARG A 352 0.99 40.52 -11.88
N HIS A 353 1.06 40.97 -13.14
CA HIS A 353 0.46 42.25 -13.54
C HIS A 353 -1.07 42.11 -13.80
N PRO A 354 -1.95 42.96 -13.22
CA PRO A 354 -3.41 42.84 -13.38
C PRO A 354 -3.95 42.92 -14.82
N ALA A 355 -3.11 43.34 -15.77
CA ALA A 355 -3.43 43.38 -17.19
C ALA A 355 -3.37 41.99 -17.86
N ILE A 356 -2.62 41.02 -17.32
CA ILE A 356 -2.55 39.67 -17.88
C ILE A 356 -3.90 38.97 -17.66
N LYS A 357 -4.48 38.42 -18.74
CA LYS A 357 -5.74 37.67 -18.70
C LYS A 357 -5.56 36.16 -18.84
N LEU A 358 -4.56 35.75 -19.63
CA LEU A 358 -4.32 34.37 -20.03
C LEU A 358 -2.82 34.15 -20.25
N PHE A 359 -2.35 32.97 -19.86
CA PHE A 359 -1.02 32.47 -20.20
C PHE A 359 -1.13 31.25 -21.12
N ILE A 360 -0.68 31.40 -22.37
CA ILE A 360 -0.48 30.29 -23.31
C ILE A 360 0.95 29.75 -23.10
N THR A 361 1.05 28.49 -22.67
CA THR A 361 2.30 27.89 -22.20
C THR A 361 2.55 26.50 -22.80
N GLN A 362 3.79 26.02 -22.75
CA GLN A 362 4.12 24.60 -22.96
C GLN A 362 3.78 23.71 -21.73
N ALA A 363 3.33 24.29 -20.61
CA ALA A 363 3.01 23.60 -19.36
C ALA A 363 4.20 22.91 -18.64
N GLY A 364 5.38 23.54 -18.65
CA GLY A 364 6.49 23.12 -17.76
C GLY A 364 6.25 23.55 -16.32
N LEU A 365 6.59 22.70 -15.33
CA LEU A 365 6.17 22.85 -13.94
C LEU A 365 6.48 24.22 -13.30
N GLN A 366 7.67 24.81 -13.54
CA GLN A 366 8.02 26.12 -12.99
C GLN A 366 7.07 27.23 -13.48
N SER A 367 6.63 27.16 -14.74
CA SER A 367 5.67 28.12 -15.33
C SER A 367 4.26 27.90 -14.79
N THR A 368 3.89 26.65 -14.48
CA THR A 368 2.64 26.30 -13.77
C THR A 368 2.60 26.94 -12.38
N ASP A 369 3.64 26.76 -11.57
CA ASP A 369 3.73 27.32 -10.21
C ASP A 369 3.65 28.86 -10.21
N GLU A 370 4.26 29.51 -11.21
CA GLU A 370 4.16 30.96 -11.41
C GLU A 370 2.74 31.40 -11.79
N ALA A 371 2.07 30.69 -12.70
CA ALA A 371 0.70 30.99 -13.13
C ALA A 371 -0.32 30.84 -11.99
N ILE A 372 -0.22 29.76 -11.22
CA ILE A 372 -1.02 29.55 -10.00
C ILE A 372 -0.76 30.68 -9.00
N THR A 373 0.50 31.06 -8.82
CA THR A 373 0.89 32.15 -7.92
C THR A 373 0.44 33.54 -8.38
N ALA A 374 0.24 33.73 -9.68
CA ALA A 374 -0.25 34.95 -10.30
C ALA A 374 -1.78 34.99 -10.50
N GLU A 375 -2.48 33.87 -10.25
CA GLU A 375 -3.93 33.73 -10.52
C GLU A 375 -4.28 33.91 -12.00
N VAL A 376 -3.43 33.43 -12.90
CA VAL A 376 -3.60 33.56 -14.36
C VAL A 376 -4.01 32.20 -14.97
N PRO A 377 -5.24 32.08 -15.53
CA PRO A 377 -5.67 30.88 -16.25
C PRO A 377 -4.80 30.53 -17.47
N LEU A 378 -4.88 29.27 -17.89
CA LEU A 378 -3.87 28.62 -18.74
C LEU A 378 -4.43 28.00 -20.03
N ILE A 379 -3.64 28.03 -21.11
CA ILE A 379 -3.79 27.11 -22.24
C ILE A 379 -2.46 26.41 -22.47
N ALA A 380 -2.48 25.07 -22.49
CA ALA A 380 -1.30 24.24 -22.61
C ALA A 380 -1.11 23.69 -24.03
N PHE A 381 0.09 23.87 -24.57
CA PHE A 381 0.62 23.21 -25.77
C PHE A 381 1.80 22.31 -25.37
N PRO A 382 1.56 21.13 -24.78
CA PRO A 382 2.63 20.24 -24.32
C PRO A 382 3.47 19.69 -25.48
N MET A 383 4.79 19.65 -25.28
CA MET A 383 5.80 19.32 -26.31
C MET A 383 6.95 18.43 -25.82
N LEU A 384 7.22 18.33 -24.53
CA LEU A 384 8.37 17.59 -23.99
C LEU A 384 8.14 17.13 -22.54
N ALA A 385 8.65 15.95 -22.18
CA ALA A 385 8.80 15.48 -20.80
C ALA A 385 7.50 15.55 -19.94
N ASP A 386 7.51 16.33 -18.86
CA ASP A 386 6.43 16.44 -17.85
C ASP A 386 5.20 17.22 -18.33
N GLN A 387 5.26 17.82 -19.52
CA GLN A 387 4.30 18.81 -19.97
C GLN A 387 2.90 18.24 -20.21
N TRP A 388 2.78 17.02 -20.75
CA TRP A 388 1.47 16.38 -20.93
C TRP A 388 0.82 16.00 -19.58
N PHE A 389 1.62 15.54 -18.61
CA PHE A 389 1.17 15.29 -17.24
C PHE A 389 0.66 16.58 -16.58
N ASN A 390 1.39 17.69 -16.70
CA ASN A 390 0.93 18.98 -16.18
C ASN A 390 -0.34 19.48 -16.91
N ALA A 391 -0.43 19.31 -18.23
CA ALA A 391 -1.62 19.73 -18.98
C ALA A 391 -2.89 18.94 -18.58
N GLU A 392 -2.80 17.64 -18.30
CA GLU A 392 -3.91 16.85 -17.72
C GLU A 392 -4.32 17.36 -16.32
N LYS A 393 -3.38 17.91 -15.55
CA LYS A 393 -3.67 18.53 -14.24
C LYS A 393 -4.43 19.86 -14.41
N TYR A 394 -4.14 20.63 -15.46
CA TYR A 394 -4.85 21.89 -15.75
C TYR A 394 -6.34 21.63 -15.94
N GLU A 395 -6.67 20.55 -16.65
CA GLU A 395 -8.04 20.12 -16.92
C GLU A 395 -8.68 19.49 -15.68
N LYS A 396 -7.97 18.64 -14.92
CA LYS A 396 -8.44 18.08 -13.64
C LYS A 396 -8.80 19.14 -12.60
N PHE A 397 -7.99 20.18 -12.46
CA PHE A 397 -8.26 21.28 -11.53
C PHE A 397 -9.16 22.37 -12.12
N GLY A 398 -9.51 22.27 -13.42
CA GLY A 398 -10.32 23.26 -14.12
C GLY A 398 -9.68 24.65 -14.11
N ILE A 399 -8.37 24.74 -14.35
CA ILE A 399 -7.59 26.00 -14.39
C ILE A 399 -7.07 26.35 -15.80
N GLY A 400 -7.26 25.45 -16.76
CA GLY A 400 -6.89 25.65 -18.16
C GLY A 400 -7.26 24.50 -19.08
N ILE A 401 -6.99 24.66 -20.38
CA ILE A 401 -7.32 23.70 -21.47
C ILE A 401 -6.03 23.17 -22.10
N LYS A 402 -6.00 21.88 -22.49
CA LYS A 402 -4.92 21.28 -23.28
C LYS A 402 -5.24 21.30 -24.78
N LEU A 403 -4.28 21.72 -25.61
CA LEU A 403 -4.35 21.68 -27.07
C LEU A 403 -3.10 20.98 -27.65
N GLN A 404 -3.29 20.06 -28.60
CA GLN A 404 -2.18 19.33 -29.20
C GLN A 404 -1.50 20.16 -30.29
N ILE A 405 -0.23 20.53 -30.09
CA ILE A 405 0.49 21.54 -30.90
C ILE A 405 0.53 21.24 -32.39
N LEU A 406 0.62 19.97 -32.80
CA LEU A 406 0.71 19.61 -34.23
C LEU A 406 -0.64 19.60 -34.95
N SER A 407 -1.75 19.41 -34.23
CA SER A 407 -3.06 19.06 -34.80
C SER A 407 -4.22 19.98 -34.43
N PHE A 408 -4.01 20.97 -33.55
CA PHE A 408 -5.03 21.99 -33.26
C PHE A 408 -5.43 22.78 -34.53
N THR A 409 -6.68 23.25 -34.56
CA THR A 409 -7.19 24.17 -35.57
C THR A 409 -7.28 25.59 -35.03
N GLU A 410 -7.23 26.60 -35.90
CA GLU A 410 -7.42 28.01 -35.51
C GLU A 410 -8.72 28.20 -34.71
N LYS A 411 -9.80 27.49 -35.06
CA LYS A 411 -11.08 27.57 -34.34
C LYS A 411 -11.06 26.92 -32.95
N GLN A 412 -10.28 25.86 -32.74
CA GLN A 412 -10.08 25.30 -31.39
C GLN A 412 -9.31 26.27 -30.49
N LEU A 413 -8.27 26.92 -31.01
CA LEU A 413 -7.52 27.93 -30.24
C LEU A 413 -8.36 29.18 -29.96
N GLU A 414 -9.12 29.67 -30.94
CA GLU A 414 -10.05 30.79 -30.75
C GLU A 414 -11.09 30.47 -29.65
N ASN A 415 -11.76 29.31 -29.74
CA ASN A 415 -12.74 28.88 -28.74
C ASN A 415 -12.12 28.68 -27.34
N ALA A 416 -10.90 28.14 -27.26
CA ALA A 416 -10.22 27.93 -25.98
C ALA A 416 -9.82 29.25 -25.31
N ILE A 417 -9.40 30.26 -26.09
CA ILE A 417 -9.10 31.60 -25.57
C ILE A 417 -10.38 32.30 -25.10
N ASP A 418 -11.48 32.16 -25.86
CA ASP A 418 -12.79 32.73 -25.50
C ASP A 418 -13.32 32.13 -24.18
N ASP A 419 -13.36 30.80 -24.06
CA ASP A 419 -13.79 30.12 -22.83
C ASP A 419 -12.87 30.47 -21.65
N VAL A 420 -11.55 30.29 -21.77
CA VAL A 420 -10.63 30.48 -20.62
C VAL A 420 -10.60 31.93 -20.10
N ILE A 421 -10.87 32.94 -20.94
CA ILE A 421 -10.93 34.34 -20.50
C ILE A 421 -12.34 34.72 -19.98
N ASN A 422 -13.43 34.27 -20.62
CA ASN A 422 -14.79 34.71 -20.27
C ASN A 422 -15.48 33.81 -19.22
N ASN A 423 -14.96 32.60 -18.97
CA ASN A 423 -15.51 31.65 -18.00
C ASN A 423 -14.80 31.78 -16.63
N GLU A 424 -15.40 32.56 -15.73
CA GLU A 424 -14.93 32.81 -14.36
C GLU A 424 -14.69 31.54 -13.50
N SER A 425 -15.09 30.34 -13.95
CA SER A 425 -14.73 29.11 -13.25
C SER A 425 -13.21 28.87 -13.26
N TYR A 426 -12.50 29.10 -14.37
CA TYR A 426 -11.05 28.92 -14.44
C TYR A 426 -10.32 29.85 -13.46
N ARG A 427 -10.72 31.13 -13.42
CA ARG A 427 -10.17 32.12 -12.50
C ARG A 427 -10.45 31.75 -11.03
N ARG A 428 -11.69 31.35 -10.71
CA ARG A 428 -12.08 30.94 -9.36
C ARG A 428 -11.32 29.69 -8.90
N ASN A 429 -11.13 28.72 -9.79
CA ASN A 429 -10.43 27.47 -9.50
C ASN A 429 -8.94 27.70 -9.25
N ILE A 430 -8.27 28.52 -10.06
CA ILE A 430 -6.83 28.78 -9.87
C ILE A 430 -6.56 29.61 -8.61
N ILE A 431 -7.46 30.55 -8.26
CA ILE A 431 -7.43 31.26 -6.96
C ILE A 431 -7.59 30.26 -5.80
N LYS A 432 -8.60 29.37 -5.85
CA LYS A 432 -8.79 28.34 -4.82
C LYS A 432 -7.55 27.45 -4.67
N LEU A 433 -7.00 26.97 -5.78
CA LEU A 433 -5.81 26.14 -5.81
C LEU A 433 -4.59 26.85 -5.20
N ARG A 434 -4.38 28.13 -5.54
CA ARG A 434 -3.33 28.99 -4.97
C ARG A 434 -3.43 29.10 -3.45
N HIS A 435 -4.64 29.26 -2.90
CA HIS A 435 -4.84 29.28 -1.44
C HIS A 435 -4.46 27.93 -0.81
N LEU A 436 -4.93 26.81 -1.38
CA LEU A 436 -4.63 25.47 -0.86
C LEU A 436 -3.14 25.10 -0.92
N MET A 437 -2.41 25.56 -1.95
CA MET A 437 -0.97 25.32 -2.11
C MET A 437 -0.08 26.27 -1.30
N ARG A 438 -0.62 27.41 -0.81
CA ARG A 438 0.14 28.40 -0.02
C ARG A 438 -0.08 28.29 1.49
N ASP A 439 -1.19 27.71 1.93
CA ASP A 439 -1.42 27.40 3.34
C ASP A 439 -0.62 26.14 3.73
N GLN A 440 0.62 26.36 4.18
CA GLN A 440 1.57 25.35 4.66
C GLN A 440 2.22 25.85 5.96
N PRO A 441 2.65 24.99 6.90
CA PRO A 441 3.20 25.43 8.17
C PRO A 441 4.56 26.12 8.02
N GLU A 442 5.30 25.80 6.96
CA GLU A 442 6.61 26.35 6.63
C GLU A 442 6.69 26.78 5.17
N THR A 443 7.60 27.71 4.86
CA THR A 443 7.94 28.00 3.46
C THR A 443 8.71 26.81 2.87
N PRO A 444 8.59 26.53 1.54
CA PRO A 444 9.33 25.45 0.91
C PRO A 444 10.85 25.54 1.14
N LEU A 445 11.42 26.74 1.11
CA LEU A 445 12.85 26.97 1.35
C LEU A 445 13.25 26.62 2.81
N ASN A 446 12.51 27.09 3.82
CA ASN A 446 12.85 26.79 5.21
C ASN A 446 12.80 25.29 5.49
N ARG A 447 11.73 24.62 5.02
CA ARG A 447 11.57 23.16 5.13
C ARG A 447 12.72 22.41 4.47
N THR A 448 13.07 22.75 3.23
CA THR A 448 14.19 22.15 2.49
C THR A 448 15.50 22.27 3.26
N ILE A 449 15.79 23.47 3.77
CA ILE A 449 17.05 23.74 4.45
C ILE A 449 17.10 23.04 5.81
N TRP A 450 16.02 23.05 6.58
CA TRP A 450 15.95 22.34 7.86
C TRP A 450 16.22 20.84 7.70
N TRP A 451 15.69 20.20 6.65
CA TRP A 451 15.95 18.79 6.35
C TRP A 451 17.37 18.53 5.86
N ILE A 452 18.00 19.45 5.12
CA ILE A 452 19.43 19.36 4.74
C ILE A 452 20.32 19.48 5.99
N GLU A 453 20.03 20.46 6.86
CA GLU A 453 20.71 20.65 8.14
C GLU A 453 20.51 19.44 9.07
N HIS A 454 19.34 18.76 9.03
CA HIS A 454 19.08 17.51 9.75
C HIS A 454 19.97 16.36 9.27
N VAL A 455 20.18 16.21 7.95
CA VAL A 455 21.14 15.22 7.42
C VAL A 455 22.57 15.53 7.90
N LEU A 456 22.94 16.80 7.98
CA LEU A 456 24.26 17.24 8.45
C LEU A 456 24.46 16.96 9.94
N ARG A 457 23.52 17.42 10.81
CA ARG A 457 23.57 17.23 12.28
C ARG A 457 23.74 15.76 12.70
N HIS A 458 23.17 14.82 11.94
CA HIS A 458 23.18 13.39 12.27
C HIS A 458 24.20 12.56 11.48
N GLY A 459 25.02 13.19 10.61
CA GLY A 459 26.00 12.52 9.77
C GLY A 459 25.38 11.58 8.71
N GLY A 460 24.19 11.92 8.23
CA GLY A 460 23.32 11.10 7.38
C GLY A 460 21.89 11.02 7.92
N ALA A 461 20.98 10.46 7.12
CA ALA A 461 19.57 10.27 7.48
C ALA A 461 19.07 8.82 7.29
N LYS A 462 19.95 7.83 7.39
CA LYS A 462 19.62 6.39 7.27
C LYS A 462 18.59 5.89 8.29
N HIS A 463 18.38 6.61 9.40
CA HIS A 463 17.29 6.37 10.36
C HIS A 463 15.89 6.72 9.83
N LEU A 464 15.78 7.52 8.76
CA LEU A 464 14.52 7.88 8.08
C LEU A 464 14.24 7.03 6.83
N ARG A 465 15.19 6.18 6.44
CA ARG A 465 15.08 5.29 5.27
C ARG A 465 14.13 4.13 5.61
N SER A 466 13.21 3.79 4.70
CA SER A 466 12.27 2.70 4.92
C SER A 466 12.91 1.33 4.59
N PRO A 467 12.40 0.21 5.15
CA PRO A 467 12.79 -1.14 4.76
C PRO A 467 12.65 -1.45 3.26
N ALA A 468 11.76 -0.75 2.54
CA ALA A 468 11.55 -0.95 1.10
C ALA A 468 12.63 -0.28 0.21
N ALA A 469 13.55 0.50 0.80
CA ALA A 469 14.55 1.27 0.05
C ALA A 469 15.55 0.37 -0.70
N ASN A 470 15.70 0.62 -2.01
CA ASN A 470 16.40 -0.22 -2.99
C ASN A 470 15.77 -1.60 -3.29
N MET A 471 14.62 -1.98 -2.70
CA MET A 471 13.99 -3.27 -3.04
C MET A 471 13.53 -3.30 -4.51
N SER A 472 13.61 -4.48 -5.14
CA SER A 472 12.97 -4.72 -6.43
C SER A 472 11.46 -4.90 -6.24
N TYR A 473 10.63 -4.60 -7.26
CA TYR A 473 9.20 -4.91 -7.20
C TYR A 473 8.92 -6.42 -7.02
N ILE A 474 9.83 -7.30 -7.49
CA ILE A 474 9.74 -8.76 -7.31
C ILE A 474 9.85 -9.15 -5.83
N ASP A 475 10.69 -8.44 -5.08
CA ASP A 475 10.91 -8.67 -3.65
C ASP A 475 9.89 -7.92 -2.79
N TYR A 476 9.54 -6.68 -3.15
CA TYR A 476 8.52 -5.88 -2.48
C TYR A 476 7.14 -6.54 -2.52
N PHE A 477 6.73 -7.11 -3.67
CA PHE A 477 5.48 -7.87 -3.78
C PHE A 477 5.64 -9.36 -3.41
N GLU A 478 6.81 -9.81 -2.96
CA GLU A 478 7.13 -11.20 -2.64
C GLU A 478 6.69 -12.17 -3.76
N ILE A 479 6.86 -11.81 -5.04
CA ILE A 479 6.37 -12.60 -6.20
C ILE A 479 6.92 -14.03 -6.18
N LYS A 480 8.15 -14.20 -5.69
CA LYS A 480 8.80 -15.49 -5.45
C LYS A 480 8.00 -16.39 -4.48
N LEU A 481 7.41 -15.79 -3.45
CA LEU A 481 6.54 -16.46 -2.46
C LEU A 481 5.18 -16.80 -3.07
N MET A 482 4.57 -15.86 -3.81
CA MET A 482 3.30 -16.10 -4.51
C MET A 482 3.41 -17.27 -5.50
N LEU A 483 4.48 -17.30 -6.31
CA LEU A 483 4.79 -18.38 -7.24
C LEU A 483 4.96 -19.73 -6.52
N PHE A 484 5.66 -19.76 -5.38
CA PHE A 484 5.83 -20.97 -4.57
C PHE A 484 4.50 -21.49 -4.01
N VAL A 485 3.64 -20.59 -3.49
CA VAL A 485 2.30 -20.95 -2.98
C VAL A 485 1.40 -21.47 -4.10
N LEU A 486 1.39 -20.82 -5.27
CA LEU A 486 0.61 -21.27 -6.42
C LEU A 486 1.10 -22.60 -6.99
N LEU A 487 2.41 -22.86 -6.97
CA LEU A 487 2.98 -24.16 -7.33
C LEU A 487 2.52 -25.24 -6.34
N LEU A 488 2.55 -24.97 -5.02
CA LEU A 488 2.08 -25.90 -4.00
C LEU A 488 0.58 -26.21 -4.16
N ILE A 489 -0.26 -25.18 -4.36
CA ILE A 489 -1.69 -25.33 -4.62
C ILE A 489 -1.93 -26.16 -5.89
N THR A 490 -1.21 -25.87 -6.98
CA THR A 490 -1.28 -26.64 -8.23
C THR A 490 -0.91 -28.10 -8.02
N VAL A 491 0.17 -28.39 -7.27
CA VAL A 491 0.58 -29.77 -6.93
C VAL A 491 -0.48 -30.47 -6.06
N CYS A 492 -1.07 -29.79 -5.08
CA CYS A 492 -2.16 -30.34 -4.26
C CYS A 492 -3.42 -30.64 -5.09
N ILE A 493 -3.81 -29.74 -6.01
CA ILE A 493 -4.95 -29.94 -6.92
C ILE A 493 -4.68 -31.11 -7.87
N LEU A 494 -3.49 -31.19 -8.48
CA LEU A 494 -3.11 -32.30 -9.36
C LEU A 494 -3.07 -33.63 -8.59
N ALA A 495 -2.54 -33.64 -7.36
CA ALA A 495 -2.54 -34.82 -6.50
C ALA A 495 -3.98 -35.25 -6.14
N PHE A 496 -4.86 -34.31 -5.81
CA PHE A 496 -6.28 -34.58 -5.55
C PHE A 496 -7.00 -35.14 -6.79
N ILE A 497 -6.80 -34.52 -7.96
CA ILE A 497 -7.36 -35.00 -9.24
C ILE A 497 -6.83 -36.40 -9.56
N LEU A 498 -5.55 -36.68 -9.34
CA LEU A 498 -4.97 -38.02 -9.53
C LEU A 498 -5.59 -39.03 -8.55
N VAL A 499 -5.65 -38.73 -7.26
CA VAL A 499 -6.27 -39.59 -6.24
C VAL A 499 -7.74 -39.87 -6.58
N LEU A 500 -8.50 -38.83 -6.95
CA LEU A 500 -9.89 -38.95 -7.38
C LEU A 500 -10.02 -39.79 -8.66
N LYS A 501 -9.16 -39.59 -9.66
CA LYS A 501 -9.11 -40.38 -10.91
C LYS A 501 -8.77 -41.85 -10.65
N TYR A 502 -7.85 -42.14 -9.72
CA TYR A 502 -7.53 -43.51 -9.30
C TYR A 502 -8.69 -44.13 -8.50
N ALA A 503 -9.34 -43.38 -7.61
CA ALA A 503 -10.50 -43.83 -6.85
C ALA A 503 -11.69 -44.14 -7.76
N LEU A 504 -12.07 -43.22 -8.65
CA LEU A 504 -13.14 -43.42 -9.64
C LEU A 504 -12.83 -44.59 -10.58
N LYS A 505 -11.58 -44.72 -11.06
CA LYS A 505 -11.15 -45.86 -11.89
C LYS A 505 -11.15 -47.19 -11.11
N PHE A 506 -10.91 -47.17 -9.80
CA PHE A 506 -11.03 -48.35 -8.93
C PHE A 506 -12.49 -48.71 -8.63
N ILE A 507 -13.37 -47.73 -8.44
CA ILE A 507 -14.82 -47.91 -8.26
C ILE A 507 -15.42 -48.46 -9.55
N TYR A 508 -15.26 -47.78 -10.68
CA TYR A 508 -15.80 -48.18 -11.99
C TYR A 508 -15.39 -49.61 -12.39
N ARG A 509 -14.16 -50.03 -12.08
CA ARG A 509 -13.68 -51.39 -12.38
C ARG A 509 -14.29 -52.46 -11.47
N ASN A 510 -14.78 -52.12 -10.27
CA ASN A 510 -15.28 -53.06 -9.27
C ASN A 510 -16.81 -53.04 -9.09
N TYR A 511 -17.47 -51.97 -9.52
CA TYR A 511 -18.93 -51.85 -9.56
C TYR A 511 -19.49 -52.66 -10.73
N GLU A 512 -20.69 -53.20 -10.59
CA GLU A 512 -21.35 -54.01 -11.62
C GLU A 512 -21.93 -53.12 -12.73
N ASN A 513 -21.71 -53.51 -13.99
CA ASN A 513 -22.29 -52.81 -15.13
C ASN A 513 -23.78 -53.17 -15.24
N ALA A 514 -24.65 -52.16 -15.32
CA ALA A 514 -26.11 -52.32 -15.28
C ALA A 514 -26.69 -53.19 -16.41
N THR A 515 -25.99 -53.32 -17.55
CA THR A 515 -26.43 -54.13 -18.70
C THR A 515 -25.98 -55.59 -18.61
N THR A 516 -24.87 -55.88 -17.93
CA THR A 516 -24.27 -57.23 -17.89
C THR A 516 -24.30 -57.90 -16.51
N GLY A 517 -24.62 -57.17 -15.44
CA GLY A 517 -24.59 -57.68 -14.07
C GLY A 517 -23.18 -58.01 -13.54
N VAL A 518 -22.12 -57.68 -14.28
CA VAL A 518 -20.74 -58.06 -13.97
C VAL A 518 -19.83 -56.84 -14.00
N SER A 519 -18.94 -56.72 -13.01
CA SER A 519 -17.97 -55.63 -12.96
C SER A 519 -16.85 -55.78 -14.01
N PRO A 520 -16.33 -54.69 -14.62
CA PRO A 520 -15.29 -54.77 -15.65
C PRO A 520 -14.03 -55.53 -15.23
N ALA A 521 -13.64 -55.51 -13.96
CA ALA A 521 -12.52 -56.31 -13.45
C ALA A 521 -12.79 -57.82 -13.49
N VAL A 522 -14.01 -58.25 -13.17
CA VAL A 522 -14.39 -59.67 -13.27
C VAL A 522 -14.45 -60.11 -14.73
N ALA A 523 -15.05 -59.29 -15.61
CA ALA A 523 -15.15 -59.60 -17.03
C ALA A 523 -13.79 -59.69 -17.75
N LEU A 524 -12.81 -58.85 -17.38
CA LEU A 524 -11.51 -58.79 -18.06
C LEU A 524 -10.37 -59.56 -17.36
N LEU A 525 -10.47 -59.81 -16.05
CA LEU A 525 -9.39 -60.39 -15.23
C LEU A 525 -9.84 -61.61 -14.40
N GLY A 526 -11.09 -62.06 -14.56
CA GLY A 526 -11.68 -63.16 -13.78
C GLY A 526 -11.90 -62.87 -12.29
N ARG A 527 -11.57 -61.66 -11.80
CA ARG A 527 -11.63 -61.30 -10.37
C ARG A 527 -11.80 -59.80 -10.13
N ARG A 528 -12.49 -59.43 -9.04
CA ARG A 528 -12.52 -58.04 -8.55
C ARG A 528 -11.12 -57.59 -8.11
N LEU A 529 -10.81 -56.31 -8.31
CA LEU A 529 -9.53 -55.70 -7.93
C LEU A 529 -9.54 -55.36 -6.43
N ARG A 530 -8.72 -56.05 -5.64
CA ARG A 530 -8.49 -55.76 -4.22
C ARG A 530 -7.32 -54.80 -4.06
N GLY A 531 -7.55 -53.62 -3.47
CA GLY A 531 -6.48 -52.75 -2.95
C GLY A 531 -5.97 -53.23 -1.58
N ARG A 532 -4.97 -52.56 -0.99
CA ARG A 532 -4.44 -52.93 0.35
C ARG A 532 -5.52 -52.92 1.44
N LEU A 533 -6.46 -51.97 1.42
CA LEU A 533 -7.63 -51.96 2.31
C LEU A 533 -8.56 -53.18 2.11
N GLY A 534 -8.55 -53.79 0.91
CA GLY A 534 -9.25 -55.04 0.62
C GLY A 534 -8.57 -56.30 1.18
N ALA A 535 -7.40 -56.17 1.81
CA ALA A 535 -6.77 -57.22 2.63
C ALA A 535 -7.08 -57.08 4.12
N LEU A 536 -7.54 -55.90 4.58
CA LEU A 536 -8.04 -55.70 5.96
C LEU A 536 -9.42 -56.34 6.18
N ARG A 537 -10.18 -56.61 5.11
CA ARG A 537 -11.31 -57.52 5.17
C ARG A 537 -10.79 -58.96 5.05
N PRO A 538 -10.82 -59.79 6.12
CA PRO A 538 -10.53 -61.21 5.98
C PRO A 538 -11.51 -61.83 4.97
N ASN A 539 -11.06 -62.78 4.16
CA ASN A 539 -11.95 -63.43 3.20
C ASN A 539 -12.92 -64.36 3.94
N VAL A 540 -14.11 -63.85 4.26
CA VAL A 540 -15.12 -64.58 5.05
C VAL A 540 -15.50 -65.89 4.37
N SER A 541 -15.53 -65.97 3.03
CA SER A 541 -15.74 -67.26 2.34
C SER A 541 -14.63 -68.26 2.70
N LYS A 542 -13.35 -67.94 2.50
CA LYS A 542 -12.24 -68.83 2.88
C LYS A 542 -12.20 -69.18 4.37
N ILE A 543 -12.65 -68.28 5.25
CA ILE A 543 -12.77 -68.61 6.68
C ILE A 543 -13.91 -69.60 6.89
N VAL A 544 -15.10 -69.36 6.33
CA VAL A 544 -16.27 -70.26 6.43
C VAL A 544 -15.99 -71.60 5.76
N GLU A 545 -15.41 -71.63 4.57
CA GLU A 545 -14.89 -72.82 3.87
C GLU A 545 -13.92 -73.58 4.78
N SER A 546 -12.85 -72.95 5.26
CA SER A 546 -11.88 -73.63 6.15
C SER A 546 -12.45 -74.05 7.51
N VAL A 547 -13.54 -73.44 7.97
CA VAL A 547 -14.28 -73.87 9.17
C VAL A 547 -15.21 -75.03 8.85
N GLN A 548 -15.87 -75.03 7.70
CA GLN A 548 -16.71 -76.14 7.20
C GLN A 548 -15.84 -77.37 6.90
N ASP A 549 -14.70 -77.22 6.22
CA ASP A 549 -13.72 -78.27 6.00
C ASP A 549 -13.22 -78.86 7.34
N ARG A 550 -12.92 -78.00 8.33
CA ARG A 550 -12.56 -78.44 9.69
C ARG A 550 -13.71 -79.11 10.43
N GLN A 551 -14.96 -78.73 10.18
CA GLN A 551 -16.16 -79.35 10.78
C GLN A 551 -16.51 -80.68 10.13
N VAL A 552 -16.25 -80.83 8.82
CA VAL A 552 -16.38 -82.10 8.08
C VAL A 552 -15.24 -83.06 8.45
N ALA A 553 -14.02 -82.55 8.63
CA ALA A 553 -12.86 -83.35 9.05
C ALA A 553 -12.93 -83.79 10.53
N ASN A 554 -13.34 -82.91 11.45
CA ASN A 554 -13.50 -83.24 12.88
C ASN A 554 -14.82 -83.96 13.19
N LYS A 555 -15.16 -85.01 12.43
CA LYS A 555 -16.38 -85.81 12.62
C LYS A 555 -16.29 -86.80 13.80
N MET A 556 -15.55 -86.42 14.86
CA MET A 556 -15.44 -87.13 16.14
C MET A 556 -15.42 -86.12 17.30
N GLY A 557 -16.57 -85.53 17.60
CA GLY A 557 -16.82 -84.72 18.81
C GLY A 557 -18.07 -85.23 19.52
N SER A 558 -18.00 -85.45 20.83
CA SER A 558 -19.08 -86.12 21.58
C SER A 558 -20.34 -85.24 21.72
N THR A 559 -21.50 -85.79 21.38
CA THR A 559 -22.79 -85.14 21.62
C THR A 559 -23.11 -85.08 23.12
N ARG A 560 -23.27 -83.85 23.66
CA ARG A 560 -23.75 -83.63 25.04
C ARG A 560 -25.22 -84.04 25.17
N GLN A 561 -25.46 -85.29 25.57
CA GLN A 561 -26.81 -85.75 25.93
C GLN A 561 -27.15 -85.30 27.36
N ILE A 562 -28.11 -84.39 27.48
CA ILE A 562 -28.76 -84.02 28.75
C ILE A 562 -30.10 -84.76 28.81
N LYS A 563 -30.37 -85.43 29.93
CA LYS A 563 -31.57 -86.24 30.17
C LYS A 563 -32.59 -85.45 30.99
N VAL A 564 -33.83 -85.94 31.00
CA VAL A 564 -34.85 -85.51 31.96
C VAL A 564 -34.42 -85.95 33.36
N LEU A 565 -34.66 -85.12 34.36
CA LEU A 565 -34.16 -85.20 35.75
C LEU A 565 -32.64 -84.98 35.92
N ASP A 566 -31.92 -84.51 34.89
CA ASP A 566 -30.57 -83.97 35.11
C ASP A 566 -30.62 -82.58 35.76
N ASP A 567 -29.79 -82.37 36.78
CA ASP A 567 -29.51 -81.04 37.35
C ASP A 567 -28.55 -80.26 36.45
N VAL A 568 -28.86 -78.99 36.23
CA VAL A 568 -28.23 -78.14 35.21
C VAL A 568 -28.08 -76.70 35.69
N MET A 569 -26.99 -76.04 35.30
CA MET A 569 -26.96 -74.58 35.21
C MET A 569 -27.70 -74.17 33.94
N VAL A 570 -28.78 -73.41 34.08
CA VAL A 570 -29.58 -72.88 32.97
C VAL A 570 -29.41 -71.35 32.86
N ARG A 571 -29.32 -70.84 31.63
CA ARG A 571 -28.94 -69.44 31.40
C ARG A 571 -30.07 -68.47 31.79
N ASN A 572 -29.76 -67.58 32.72
CA ASN A 572 -30.65 -66.54 33.26
C ASN A 572 -30.48 -65.25 32.44
N TYR A 573 -31.61 -64.59 32.16
CA TYR A 573 -31.68 -63.32 31.42
C TYR A 573 -32.50 -62.24 32.14
N THR A 574 -33.04 -62.51 33.34
CA THR A 574 -34.00 -61.63 34.05
C THR A 574 -33.44 -60.93 35.29
N LYS A 575 -32.25 -61.31 35.79
CA LYS A 575 -31.52 -60.55 36.82
C LYS A 575 -30.13 -60.12 36.33
N LYS A 576 -29.76 -58.85 36.57
CA LYS A 576 -28.37 -58.38 36.49
C LYS A 576 -27.60 -58.89 37.72
N GLY A 577 -26.64 -59.79 37.53
CA GLY A 577 -25.77 -60.30 38.60
C GLY A 577 -25.21 -61.69 38.27
N THR A 578 -26.09 -62.68 38.13
CA THR A 578 -25.73 -64.08 37.86
C THR A 578 -26.25 -64.54 36.49
N LYS A 579 -25.34 -64.78 35.53
CA LYS A 579 -25.70 -65.22 34.14
C LYS A 579 -26.30 -66.63 34.07
N TRP A 580 -26.20 -67.40 35.14
CA TRP A 580 -26.66 -68.79 35.22
C TRP A 580 -27.39 -69.02 36.56
N THR A 581 -28.37 -69.91 36.55
CA THR A 581 -29.19 -70.30 37.71
C THR A 581 -29.31 -71.83 37.72
N GLU A 582 -29.31 -72.46 38.89
CA GLU A 582 -29.52 -73.91 38.99
C GLU A 582 -30.98 -74.27 38.67
N GLY A 583 -31.20 -75.48 38.17
CA GLY A 583 -32.52 -76.02 37.88
C GLY A 583 -32.44 -77.46 37.39
N THR A 584 -33.59 -78.12 37.25
CA THR A 584 -33.67 -79.54 36.87
C THR A 584 -34.48 -79.70 35.58
N VAL A 585 -34.00 -80.52 34.64
CA VAL A 585 -34.66 -80.71 33.34
C VAL A 585 -35.97 -81.49 33.50
N LYS A 586 -37.12 -80.85 33.21
CA LYS A 586 -38.45 -81.49 33.24
C LYS A 586 -38.83 -82.19 31.94
N GLY A 587 -38.19 -81.84 30.82
CA GLY A 587 -38.51 -82.45 29.53
C GLY A 587 -37.73 -81.85 28.36
N GLN A 588 -37.54 -82.64 27.31
CA GLN A 588 -37.05 -82.12 26.03
C GLN A 588 -38.23 -81.54 25.23
N SER A 589 -38.03 -80.36 24.64
CA SER A 589 -39.06 -79.57 23.94
C SER A 589 -38.78 -79.38 22.45
N GLY A 590 -37.65 -79.90 21.98
CA GLY A 590 -37.19 -79.92 20.59
C GLY A 590 -35.81 -80.57 20.51
N PRO A 591 -35.29 -80.88 19.31
CA PRO A 591 -34.06 -81.68 19.13
C PRO A 591 -32.84 -81.17 19.91
N VAL A 592 -32.75 -79.86 20.13
CA VAL A 592 -31.67 -79.17 20.85
C VAL A 592 -32.24 -78.15 21.86
N SER A 593 -33.39 -78.43 22.48
CA SER A 593 -34.02 -77.49 23.42
C SER A 593 -34.75 -78.17 24.58
N TYR A 594 -34.49 -77.71 25.79
CA TYR A 594 -34.98 -78.30 27.04
C TYR A 594 -35.91 -77.34 27.80
N LYS A 595 -36.88 -77.92 28.52
CA LYS A 595 -37.63 -77.26 29.60
C LYS A 595 -36.92 -77.57 30.93
N VAL A 596 -36.49 -76.52 31.63
CA VAL A 596 -35.81 -76.59 32.92
C VAL A 596 -36.69 -75.87 33.95
N ASP A 597 -36.99 -76.53 35.06
CA ASP A 597 -37.61 -75.92 36.24
C ASP A 597 -36.52 -75.26 37.09
N VAL A 598 -36.73 -74.00 37.48
CA VAL A 598 -35.76 -73.17 38.22
C VAL A 598 -36.26 -72.79 39.63
N GLY A 599 -37.29 -73.48 40.12
CA GLY A 599 -37.93 -73.18 41.40
C GLY A 599 -39.20 -72.34 41.24
N ASP A 600 -39.94 -72.20 42.35
CA ASP A 600 -41.17 -71.40 42.49
C ASP A 600 -42.25 -71.68 41.42
N GLY A 601 -42.26 -72.89 40.85
CA GLY A 601 -43.17 -73.31 39.77
C GLY A 601 -42.80 -72.79 38.37
N VAL A 602 -41.69 -72.07 38.23
CA VAL A 602 -41.30 -71.41 36.98
C VAL A 602 -40.46 -72.32 36.10
N THR A 603 -40.98 -72.67 34.92
CA THR A 603 -40.25 -73.46 33.90
C THR A 603 -39.75 -72.59 32.74
N TRP A 604 -38.46 -72.67 32.43
CA TRP A 604 -37.83 -71.99 31.28
C TRP A 604 -37.54 -72.94 30.13
N ARG A 605 -37.78 -72.47 28.90
CA ARG A 605 -37.28 -73.13 27.67
C ARG A 605 -35.93 -72.53 27.27
N ARG A 606 -34.93 -73.37 26.99
CA ARG A 606 -33.56 -72.96 26.57
C ARG A 606 -32.96 -73.90 25.54
N HIS A 607 -32.04 -73.39 24.73
CA HIS A 607 -31.23 -74.18 23.78
C HIS A 607 -30.19 -75.04 24.52
N HIS A 608 -29.65 -76.10 23.90
CA HIS A 608 -28.72 -76.99 24.60
C HIS A 608 -27.41 -76.30 25.04
N ASP A 609 -26.91 -75.30 24.31
CA ASP A 609 -25.75 -74.47 24.70
C ASP A 609 -26.04 -73.48 25.84
N GLN A 610 -27.32 -73.35 26.22
CA GLN A 610 -27.81 -72.52 27.31
C GLN A 610 -28.19 -73.36 28.54
N VAL A 611 -27.77 -74.63 28.56
CA VAL A 611 -27.99 -75.61 29.63
C VAL A 611 -26.69 -76.41 29.85
N ILE A 612 -26.11 -76.36 31.04
CA ILE A 612 -24.85 -77.05 31.37
C ILE A 612 -25.14 -78.07 32.47
N LYS A 613 -24.95 -79.36 32.19
CA LYS A 613 -25.12 -80.43 33.18
C LYS A 613 -24.13 -80.30 34.34
N LEU A 614 -24.65 -80.36 35.57
CA LEU A 614 -23.85 -80.29 36.79
C LEU A 614 -23.27 -81.66 37.15
N ASN A 615 -21.99 -81.87 36.86
CA ASN A 615 -21.23 -83.01 37.39
C ASN A 615 -20.75 -82.70 38.81
N LYS A 616 -20.94 -83.63 39.74
CA LYS A 616 -20.59 -83.49 41.18
C LYS A 616 -19.08 -83.37 41.50
N LYS A 617 -18.20 -83.12 40.51
CA LYS A 617 -16.76 -82.86 40.71
C LYS A 617 -16.33 -81.43 40.34
N ASP A 618 -17.12 -80.67 39.58
CA ASP A 618 -16.68 -79.39 39.00
C ASP A 618 -16.99 -78.16 39.88
N ARG A 619 -16.95 -78.30 41.22
CA ARG A 619 -17.19 -77.18 42.17
C ARG A 619 -15.99 -76.23 42.33
N PHE A 620 -14.82 -76.54 41.75
CA PHE A 620 -13.59 -75.75 41.91
C PHE A 620 -12.77 -75.64 40.61
N SER A 621 -13.09 -74.67 39.73
CA SER A 621 -12.15 -74.04 38.77
C SER A 621 -12.82 -73.07 37.76
N LEU A 622 -13.50 -72.02 38.23
CA LEU A 622 -14.10 -70.98 37.34
C LEU A 622 -13.71 -69.54 37.73
N SER A 623 -12.41 -69.24 37.68
CA SER A 623 -11.85 -67.91 37.99
C SER A 623 -11.07 -67.30 36.82
N ARG A 624 -11.77 -66.87 35.76
CA ARG A 624 -11.32 -65.86 34.76
C ARG A 624 -12.46 -65.46 33.81
N THR A 625 -13.19 -64.40 34.15
CA THR A 625 -14.19 -63.79 33.26
C THR A 625 -13.63 -62.55 32.57
N ASN A 626 -13.60 -62.56 31.22
CA ASN A 626 -13.44 -61.34 30.44
C ASN A 626 -14.67 -60.43 30.65
N GLN A 627 -14.45 -59.14 30.90
CA GLN A 627 -15.26 -58.07 30.30
C GLN A 627 -14.54 -56.72 30.40
N HIS A 628 -14.41 -56.04 29.26
CA HIS A 628 -14.11 -54.62 29.17
C HIS A 628 -15.23 -54.04 28.29
N GLY A 629 -15.93 -53.00 28.75
CA GLY A 629 -17.09 -52.47 28.05
C GLY A 629 -17.94 -51.51 28.89
N SER A 630 -17.88 -50.23 28.50
CA SER A 630 -18.84 -49.14 28.76
C SER A 630 -19.24 -48.79 30.21
N GLU A 631 -18.63 -47.69 30.69
CA GLU A 631 -19.30 -46.45 31.14
C GLU A 631 -19.93 -46.27 32.55
N ILE A 632 -19.85 -45.00 32.97
CA ILE A 632 -20.47 -44.30 34.13
C ILE A 632 -20.00 -44.73 35.54
N HIS A 633 -19.36 -43.77 36.24
CA HIS A 633 -19.32 -43.71 37.70
C HIS A 633 -19.60 -42.29 38.22
N LYS A 634 -20.59 -42.19 39.10
CA LYS A 634 -20.70 -41.20 40.18
C LYS A 634 -20.83 -42.00 41.47
N GLY A 635 -20.10 -41.60 42.52
CA GLY A 635 -20.17 -42.20 43.84
C GLY A 635 -19.17 -41.55 44.79
N LYS A 636 -19.65 -41.16 45.98
CA LYS A 636 -18.84 -40.68 47.12
C LYS A 636 -19.08 -41.63 48.31
N ASN A 637 -18.28 -41.40 49.36
CA ASN A 637 -18.27 -41.99 50.72
C ASN A 637 -17.17 -43.06 50.87
N GLU A 638 -16.11 -42.80 51.66
CA GLU A 638 -16.01 -42.86 53.15
C GLU A 638 -15.95 -44.32 53.68
N ILE A 639 -15.21 -44.66 54.75
CA ILE A 639 -14.46 -43.79 55.72
C ILE A 639 -12.95 -43.75 55.33
N GLU A 640 -11.86 -43.96 56.10
CA GLU A 640 -11.56 -44.26 57.52
C GLU A 640 -10.09 -43.87 57.88
N ASN A 641 -9.79 -43.64 59.16
CA ASN A 641 -8.46 -43.53 59.83
C ASN A 641 -7.50 -42.35 59.52
N VAL A 642 -6.68 -41.83 60.47
CA VAL A 642 -6.88 -41.41 61.89
C VAL A 642 -5.57 -40.79 62.44
N SER A 643 -5.66 -39.67 63.20
CA SER A 643 -4.58 -39.00 63.98
C SER A 643 -3.35 -38.49 63.19
N GLU A 644 -2.54 -37.50 63.59
CA GLU A 644 -2.23 -36.84 64.88
C GLU A 644 -2.28 -35.27 64.74
N TRP A 645 -2.77 -34.47 65.71
CA TRP A 645 -2.04 -33.80 66.84
C TRP A 645 -0.75 -33.07 66.39
N ARG A 646 -0.42 -31.79 66.66
CA ARG A 646 -0.88 -30.65 67.54
C ARG A 646 -0.71 -29.33 66.73
N SER A 647 -1.48 -28.22 66.83
CA SER A 647 -2.01 -27.38 67.94
C SER A 647 -1.02 -26.37 68.57
N ALA A 648 -1.49 -25.12 68.75
CA ALA A 648 -0.82 -23.89 69.26
C ALA A 648 -0.14 -22.99 68.19
N GLY A 649 -0.14 -21.66 68.31
CA GLY A 649 -0.87 -20.80 69.28
C GLY A 649 -0.29 -19.38 69.43
N CYS A 650 -1.08 -18.45 69.99
CA CYS A 650 -0.82 -17.00 70.18
C CYS A 650 -0.81 -16.19 68.85
N GLU A 651 -1.49 -15.06 68.65
CA GLU A 651 -1.90 -13.89 69.48
C GLU A 651 -0.91 -12.69 69.44
N GLY A 652 -1.50 -11.50 69.32
CA GLY A 652 -0.85 -10.18 69.38
C GLY A 652 -0.69 -9.49 68.01
N LYS A 653 -0.99 -8.20 67.83
CA LYS A 653 -1.98 -7.30 68.47
C LYS A 653 -2.10 -6.02 67.61
N GLU A 654 -3.04 -5.13 67.92
CA GLU A 654 -3.24 -3.84 67.24
C GLU A 654 -2.32 -2.74 67.78
N GLU A 655 -2.04 -1.71 66.96
CA GLU A 655 -1.73 -0.27 67.24
C GLU A 655 -0.96 0.31 66.01
N GLY A 656 -1.01 1.61 65.65
CA GLY A 656 -1.81 2.74 66.15
C GLY A 656 -1.16 4.10 65.80
N PHE A 657 -1.99 5.12 65.48
CA PHE A 657 -1.67 6.57 65.38
C PHE A 657 -0.69 7.12 64.30
N GLU A 658 -1.28 7.82 63.32
CA GLU A 658 -1.27 9.29 63.07
C GLU A 658 -0.05 10.21 63.36
N ASP A 659 -0.12 11.41 62.76
CA ASP A 659 0.65 12.66 62.97
C ASP A 659 2.13 12.75 62.51
N ALA A 660 2.65 13.92 62.08
CA ALA A 660 2.02 15.16 61.59
C ALA A 660 3.05 16.09 60.88
N ALA A 661 2.55 17.05 60.09
CA ALA A 661 3.07 18.39 59.75
C ALA A 661 4.54 18.63 59.32
N GLY A 662 4.74 19.54 58.36
CA GLY A 662 6.07 19.98 57.90
C GLY A 662 6.04 21.05 56.81
N GLU A 663 5.51 22.23 57.12
CA GLU A 663 5.47 23.37 56.17
C GLU A 663 6.84 24.04 56.01
N ALA A 664 7.15 24.51 54.79
CA ALA A 664 8.24 25.43 54.51
C ALA A 664 8.00 26.22 53.22
N GLU A 665 7.46 27.44 53.33
CA GLU A 665 7.54 28.43 52.24
C GLU A 665 8.98 29.00 52.14
N HIS A 666 9.42 29.40 50.94
CA HIS A 666 9.85 30.80 50.68
C HIS A 666 10.35 31.05 49.24
N SER A 667 10.04 32.26 48.74
CA SER A 667 10.75 33.08 47.73
C SER A 667 11.22 32.47 46.40
N GLY A 668 10.73 33.05 45.29
CA GLY A 668 11.41 33.03 43.99
C GLY A 668 12.62 33.99 43.92
N PRO A 669 13.20 34.22 42.73
CA PRO A 669 12.68 35.39 41.99
C PRO A 669 12.55 35.24 40.45
N GLU A 670 11.61 36.03 39.94
CA GLU A 670 11.55 36.78 38.67
C GLU A 670 12.66 36.52 37.62
N THR A 671 12.40 36.03 36.40
CA THR A 671 11.68 36.67 35.27
C THR A 671 12.17 38.07 34.91
N CYS A 672 12.96 38.20 33.85
CA CYS A 672 13.32 39.50 33.25
C CYS A 672 12.51 39.72 31.96
N SER A 673 11.78 40.83 31.87
CA SER A 673 10.83 41.13 30.79
C SER A 673 11.43 41.97 29.66
N LEU A 674 11.02 41.68 28.43
CA LEU A 674 11.23 42.56 27.27
C LEU A 674 9.86 42.99 26.72
N SER A 675 9.64 44.30 26.64
CA SER A 675 8.34 44.90 26.29
C SER A 675 8.19 45.12 24.78
N PRO A 676 7.12 44.62 24.13
CA PRO A 676 6.70 45.09 22.81
C PRO A 676 6.07 46.48 22.92
N GLY A 677 6.47 47.41 22.06
CA GLY A 677 5.87 48.76 21.99
C GLY A 677 4.48 48.77 21.32
N PRO A 678 3.72 49.88 21.40
CA PRO A 678 2.28 49.92 21.05
C PRO A 678 1.91 49.69 19.58
N LEU A 679 2.87 49.47 18.68
CA LEU A 679 2.63 49.46 17.23
C LEU A 679 1.95 48.19 16.69
N TYR A 680 1.91 47.10 17.47
CA TYR A 680 1.28 45.84 17.05
C TYR A 680 -0.26 45.83 17.11
N LEU A 681 -0.88 46.78 17.82
CA LEU A 681 -2.30 46.68 18.21
C LEU A 681 -3.32 46.99 17.10
N MET A 682 -2.89 47.41 15.90
CA MET A 682 -3.79 47.78 14.79
C MET A 682 -3.71 46.87 13.55
N CYS A 683 -2.90 45.81 13.56
CA CYS A 683 -2.83 44.85 12.43
C CYS A 683 -3.33 43.43 12.76
N ALA A 684 -3.86 43.21 13.97
CA ALA A 684 -4.26 41.90 14.48
C ALA A 684 -5.77 41.81 14.83
N LEU A 685 -6.64 42.33 13.97
CA LEU A 685 -8.09 42.05 13.99
C LEU A 685 -8.49 41.02 12.92
N SER A 686 -7.66 39.98 12.75
CA SER A 686 -8.16 38.68 12.31
C SER A 686 -9.19 38.22 13.35
N ARG A 687 -10.47 38.11 12.98
CA ARG A 687 -11.46 37.50 13.85
C ARG A 687 -11.05 36.05 14.12
N ILE A 688 -10.67 35.74 15.35
CA ILE A 688 -10.57 34.37 15.83
C ILE A 688 -12.01 33.92 16.08
N GLU A 689 -12.67 33.44 15.02
CA GLU A 689 -14.01 32.88 15.13
C GLU A 689 -13.89 31.50 15.80
N ALA A 690 -14.37 31.42 17.05
CA ALA A 690 -14.24 30.25 17.91
C ALA A 690 -15.05 29.07 17.35
N ALA A 691 -14.40 28.25 16.53
CA ALA A 691 -14.97 27.02 16.00
C ALA A 691 -15.46 26.09 17.13
N ASN A 692 -16.56 25.38 16.87
CA ASN A 692 -17.17 24.45 17.80
C ASN A 692 -16.73 23.03 17.42
N ILE A 693 -15.96 22.37 18.28
CA ILE A 693 -15.28 21.11 17.99
C ILE A 693 -15.81 20.02 18.92
N LEU A 694 -16.21 18.89 18.34
CA LEU A 694 -16.64 17.70 19.10
C LEU A 694 -15.50 16.66 19.13
N GLY A 695 -15.04 16.28 20.32
CA GLY A 695 -14.15 15.16 20.56
C GLY A 695 -14.94 13.92 21.01
N VAL A 696 -14.72 12.79 20.33
CA VAL A 696 -15.39 11.51 20.61
C VAL A 696 -14.30 10.47 20.91
N PHE A 697 -14.01 10.27 22.20
CA PHE A 697 -12.91 9.44 22.68
C PHE A 697 -13.40 8.31 23.59
N PRO A 698 -14.10 7.31 23.03
CA PRO A 698 -14.81 6.29 23.78
C PRO A 698 -13.93 5.32 24.59
N VAL A 699 -12.67 5.07 24.26
CA VAL A 699 -11.94 3.94 24.88
C VAL A 699 -11.57 4.23 26.35
N PRO A 700 -12.00 3.39 27.31
CA PRO A 700 -11.65 3.51 28.73
C PRO A 700 -10.22 3.07 29.01
N SER A 701 -9.22 3.80 28.50
CA SER A 701 -7.81 3.58 28.80
C SER A 701 -7.06 4.89 28.99
N ILE A 702 -6.43 5.05 30.16
CA ILE A 702 -5.63 6.24 30.50
C ILE A 702 -4.56 6.52 29.44
N SER A 703 -3.90 5.47 28.92
CA SER A 703 -2.90 5.58 27.84
C SER A 703 -3.44 6.18 26.54
N HIS A 704 -4.75 6.12 26.30
CA HIS A 704 -5.39 6.78 25.17
C HIS A 704 -5.78 8.22 25.54
N GLN A 705 -6.45 8.38 26.68
CA GLN A 705 -7.03 9.65 27.09
C GLN A 705 -5.99 10.73 27.41
N VAL A 706 -4.76 10.37 27.86
CA VAL A 706 -3.66 11.34 28.01
C VAL A 706 -3.24 12.00 26.68
N VAL A 707 -3.40 11.31 25.54
CA VAL A 707 -3.14 11.88 24.21
C VAL A 707 -4.26 12.84 23.83
N PHE A 708 -5.51 12.38 23.94
CA PHE A 708 -6.68 13.16 23.53
C PHE A 708 -6.85 14.43 24.38
N ARG A 709 -6.65 14.33 25.70
CA ARG A 709 -6.66 15.46 26.64
C ARG A 709 -5.71 16.59 26.23
N LYS A 710 -4.49 16.27 25.77
CA LYS A 710 -3.52 17.29 25.30
C LYS A 710 -4.02 18.02 24.06
N ILE A 711 -4.71 17.31 23.16
CA ILE A 711 -5.29 17.88 21.93
C ILE A 711 -6.49 18.77 22.28
N THR A 712 -7.44 18.28 23.08
CA THR A 712 -8.68 19.00 23.40
C THR A 712 -8.39 20.23 24.29
N GLN A 713 -7.51 20.11 25.28
CA GLN A 713 -7.03 21.26 26.07
C GLN A 713 -6.25 22.25 25.19
N GLY A 714 -5.43 21.76 24.25
CA GLY A 714 -4.72 22.61 23.29
C GLY A 714 -5.65 23.50 22.47
N LEU A 715 -6.76 22.94 21.99
CA LEU A 715 -7.77 23.67 21.21
C LEU A 715 -8.53 24.71 22.04
N ALA A 716 -8.93 24.36 23.27
CA ALA A 716 -9.59 25.32 24.16
C ALA A 716 -8.64 26.44 24.61
N ASN A 717 -7.36 26.15 24.84
CA ASN A 717 -6.32 27.14 25.12
C ASN A 717 -6.05 28.09 23.93
N ARG A 718 -6.46 27.71 22.71
CA ARG A 718 -6.41 28.54 21.50
C ARG A 718 -7.73 29.25 21.19
N GLY A 719 -8.72 29.15 22.09
CA GLY A 719 -9.97 29.90 22.03
C GLY A 719 -11.12 29.19 21.31
N HIS A 720 -10.98 27.92 20.93
CA HIS A 720 -12.09 27.13 20.39
C HIS A 720 -13.09 26.70 21.47
N ASN A 721 -14.34 26.47 21.09
CA ASN A 721 -15.32 25.81 21.95
C ASN A 721 -15.18 24.29 21.77
N VAL A 722 -14.79 23.57 22.81
CA VAL A 722 -14.46 22.14 22.72
C VAL A 722 -15.39 21.33 23.62
N THR A 723 -16.20 20.47 23.00
CA THR A 723 -17.04 19.48 23.68
C THR A 723 -16.37 18.12 23.57
N VAL A 724 -16.28 17.35 24.67
CA VAL A 724 -15.56 16.07 24.70
C VAL A 724 -16.41 14.98 25.36
N ILE A 725 -16.66 13.88 24.65
CA ILE A 725 -17.20 12.64 25.24
C ILE A 725 -16.00 11.77 25.64
N THR A 726 -15.80 11.53 26.94
CA THR A 726 -14.63 10.79 27.46
C THR A 726 -14.92 9.99 28.74
N PRO A 727 -14.36 8.78 28.90
CA PRO A 727 -14.35 8.02 30.14
C PRO A 727 -13.21 8.40 31.11
N ASP A 728 -12.47 9.49 30.84
CA ASP A 728 -11.41 10.01 31.72
C ASP A 728 -11.39 11.56 31.65
N PRO A 729 -12.36 12.25 32.30
CA PRO A 729 -12.43 13.72 32.30
C PRO A 729 -11.13 14.39 32.74
N ALA A 730 -10.79 15.51 32.10
CA ALA A 730 -9.58 16.28 32.35
C ALA A 730 -9.68 17.21 33.57
N TYR A 731 -10.88 17.60 33.96
CA TYR A 731 -11.15 18.49 35.09
C TYR A 731 -12.15 17.85 36.05
N LYS A 732 -12.12 18.24 37.34
CA LYS A 732 -13.24 17.90 38.23
C LYS A 732 -14.48 18.69 37.83
N LYS A 733 -15.66 18.19 38.22
CA LYS A 733 -16.96 18.80 37.91
C LYS A 733 -17.03 20.26 38.39
N GLY A 734 -16.99 21.20 37.44
CA GLY A 734 -17.00 22.65 37.70
C GLY A 734 -15.63 23.35 37.68
N GLU A 735 -14.52 22.62 37.54
CA GLU A 735 -13.15 23.17 37.40
C GLU A 735 -12.74 23.41 35.94
N ALA A 736 -13.56 23.01 34.96
CA ALA A 736 -13.29 23.14 33.54
C ALA A 736 -13.39 24.61 33.03
N PRO A 737 -12.53 25.03 32.07
CA PRO A 737 -12.67 26.33 31.40
C PRO A 737 -14.04 26.54 30.74
N PRO A 738 -14.58 27.77 30.67
CA PRO A 738 -15.93 28.03 30.13
C PRO A 738 -16.17 27.58 28.68
N ASN A 739 -15.10 27.46 27.88
CA ASN A 739 -15.13 26.98 26.49
C ASN A 739 -14.76 25.49 26.35
N TYR A 740 -14.75 24.72 27.45
CA TYR A 740 -14.37 23.31 27.48
C TYR A 740 -15.39 22.49 28.27
N HIS A 741 -16.17 21.65 27.57
CA HIS A 741 -17.29 20.91 28.13
C HIS A 741 -17.08 19.40 28.02
N GLU A 742 -17.03 18.70 29.16
CA GLU A 742 -16.84 17.25 29.19
C GLU A 742 -18.15 16.53 29.53
N ILE A 743 -18.51 15.54 28.69
CA ILE A 743 -19.44 14.48 29.04
C ILE A 743 -18.61 13.32 29.59
N ASP A 744 -18.76 13.11 30.89
CA ASP A 744 -18.21 11.97 31.61
C ASP A 744 -18.99 10.69 31.29
N VAL A 745 -18.31 9.69 30.74
CA VAL A 745 -18.84 8.33 30.52
C VAL A 745 -18.01 7.26 31.25
N HIS A 746 -17.31 7.61 32.33
CA HIS A 746 -16.38 6.74 33.05
C HIS A 746 -17.03 5.41 33.48
N ASP A 747 -18.04 5.46 34.35
CA ASP A 747 -18.62 4.28 35.00
C ASP A 747 -19.13 3.24 34.00
N ILE A 748 -19.91 3.66 33.00
CA ILE A 748 -20.48 2.77 32.00
C ILE A 748 -19.38 2.11 31.14
N SER A 749 -18.34 2.87 30.78
CA SER A 749 -17.24 2.38 29.95
C SER A 749 -16.34 1.42 30.71
N TYR A 750 -16.01 1.75 31.96
CA TYR A 750 -15.21 0.87 32.83
C TYR A 750 -16.00 -0.38 33.24
N ALA A 751 -17.33 -0.34 33.34
CA ALA A 751 -18.16 -1.53 33.53
C ALA A 751 -18.04 -2.51 32.33
N VAL A 752 -18.16 -2.01 31.09
CA VAL A 752 -17.96 -2.83 29.88
C VAL A 752 -16.52 -3.37 29.79
N LYS A 753 -15.51 -2.54 30.12
CA LYS A 753 -14.10 -2.98 30.24
C LYS A 753 -13.93 -4.13 31.23
N GLN A 754 -14.48 -4.01 32.44
CA GLN A 754 -14.40 -5.07 33.45
C GLN A 754 -15.09 -6.37 33.00
N LYS A 755 -16.26 -6.28 32.35
CA LYS A 755 -16.95 -7.43 31.75
C LYS A 755 -16.06 -8.14 30.74
N PHE A 756 -15.45 -7.40 29.81
CA PHE A 756 -14.58 -7.97 28.77
C PHE A 756 -13.35 -8.67 29.34
N PHE A 757 -12.58 -8.01 30.21
CA PHE A 757 -11.36 -8.58 30.78
C PHE A 757 -11.63 -9.81 31.68
N LYS A 758 -12.78 -9.86 32.38
CA LYS A 758 -13.22 -11.06 33.12
C LYS A 758 -13.47 -12.27 32.21
N LEU A 759 -13.90 -12.06 30.97
CA LEU A 759 -14.16 -13.11 29.97
C LEU A 759 -12.89 -13.50 29.18
N LYS A 760 -11.95 -12.57 28.98
CA LYS A 760 -10.74 -12.74 28.14
C LYS A 760 -9.43 -12.91 28.91
N ALA A 761 -9.47 -13.20 30.20
CA ALA A 761 -8.28 -13.41 31.06
C ALA A 761 -7.31 -14.52 30.60
N HIS A 762 -7.67 -15.36 29.62
CA HIS A 762 -6.82 -16.40 29.03
C HIS A 762 -5.90 -15.91 27.88
N VAL A 763 -6.04 -14.66 27.42
CA VAL A 763 -5.29 -14.12 26.25
C VAL A 763 -3.93 -13.51 26.65
N PHE A 764 -3.66 -13.34 27.94
CA PHE A 764 -2.37 -12.82 28.42
C PHE A 764 -1.20 -13.71 27.97
N GLY A 765 -0.18 -13.09 27.36
CA GLY A 765 1.00 -13.75 26.83
C GLY A 765 0.78 -14.57 25.55
N THR A 766 -0.41 -14.58 24.93
CA THR A 766 -0.65 -15.29 23.66
C THR A 766 -0.65 -14.37 22.44
N VAL A 767 -0.37 -14.95 21.27
CA VAL A 767 -0.68 -14.33 19.98
C VAL A 767 -2.20 -14.33 19.84
N MET A 768 -2.79 -13.20 19.44
CA MET A 768 -4.25 -13.10 19.29
C MET A 768 -4.78 -14.10 18.26
N THR A 769 -5.79 -14.86 18.65
CA THR A 769 -6.53 -15.79 17.77
C THR A 769 -7.68 -15.07 17.07
N PHE A 770 -8.41 -15.77 16.19
CA PHE A 770 -9.66 -15.26 15.60
C PHE A 770 -10.64 -14.73 16.66
N SER A 771 -10.81 -15.50 17.75
CA SER A 771 -11.73 -15.17 18.83
C SER A 771 -11.34 -13.88 19.56
N ASP A 772 -10.06 -13.51 19.50
CA ASP A 772 -9.51 -12.34 20.20
C ASP A 772 -9.58 -11.10 19.30
N ILE A 773 -9.28 -11.25 18.00
CA ILE A 773 -9.53 -10.21 17.00
C ILE A 773 -11.03 -9.88 16.96
N ARG A 774 -11.91 -10.85 16.67
CA ARG A 774 -13.36 -10.59 16.62
C ARG A 774 -13.91 -10.13 17.98
N GLY A 775 -13.43 -10.71 19.08
CA GLY A 775 -13.81 -10.27 20.43
C GLY A 775 -13.42 -8.81 20.73
N SER A 776 -12.35 -8.29 20.12
CA SER A 776 -11.94 -6.89 20.26
C SER A 776 -12.89 -5.94 19.51
N PHE A 777 -13.43 -6.35 18.35
CA PHE A 777 -14.47 -5.59 17.66
C PHE A 777 -15.78 -5.58 18.45
N GLU A 778 -16.22 -6.73 18.97
CA GLU A 778 -17.39 -6.80 19.86
C GLU A 778 -17.23 -5.89 21.09
N PHE A 779 -16.04 -5.82 21.66
CA PHE A 779 -15.74 -4.94 22.79
C PHE A 779 -15.85 -3.45 22.44
N MET A 780 -15.31 -3.01 21.30
CA MET A 780 -15.46 -1.62 20.84
C MET A 780 -16.94 -1.29 20.53
N LYS A 781 -17.68 -2.24 19.94
CA LYS A 781 -19.13 -2.13 19.68
C LYS A 781 -19.92 -1.99 20.97
N GLU A 782 -19.68 -2.82 21.98
CA GLU A 782 -20.34 -2.73 23.30
C GLU A 782 -20.03 -1.42 24.03
N ILE A 783 -18.79 -0.92 24.00
CA ILE A 783 -18.44 0.39 24.59
C ILE A 783 -19.25 1.50 23.92
N PHE A 784 -19.22 1.55 22.59
CA PHE A 784 -19.89 2.60 21.82
C PHE A 784 -21.40 2.59 22.06
N GLN A 785 -22.01 1.40 22.01
CA GLN A 785 -23.43 1.18 22.32
C GLN A 785 -23.81 1.71 23.70
N ALA A 786 -23.04 1.36 24.73
CA ALA A 786 -23.35 1.72 26.10
C ALA A 786 -23.19 3.23 26.38
N GLN A 787 -22.21 3.88 25.76
CA GLN A 787 -22.04 5.34 25.85
C GLN A 787 -23.13 6.10 25.09
N LEU A 788 -23.48 5.64 23.88
CA LEU A 788 -24.49 6.27 23.03
C LEU A 788 -25.88 6.27 23.67
N GLN A 789 -26.15 5.34 24.59
CA GLN A 789 -27.39 5.25 25.38
C GLN A 789 -27.44 6.16 26.61
N THR A 790 -26.36 6.88 26.95
CA THR A 790 -26.36 7.81 28.11
C THR A 790 -27.19 9.06 27.83
N GLU A 791 -27.83 9.60 28.88
CA GLU A 791 -28.73 10.76 28.76
C GLU A 791 -27.97 12.01 28.28
N GLU A 792 -26.70 12.16 28.69
CA GLU A 792 -25.80 13.25 28.35
C GLU A 792 -25.41 13.25 26.86
N VAL A 793 -25.09 12.07 26.31
CA VAL A 793 -24.82 11.91 24.89
C VAL A 793 -26.10 12.12 24.07
N GLN A 794 -27.24 11.59 24.52
CA GLN A 794 -28.54 11.82 23.89
C GLN A 794 -28.98 13.29 23.92
N LYS A 795 -28.65 14.05 24.97
CA LYS A 795 -28.84 15.52 25.00
C LYS A 795 -28.07 16.21 23.88
N ILE A 796 -26.80 15.88 23.67
CA ILE A 796 -26.01 16.51 22.58
C ILE A 796 -26.45 16.06 21.19
N ILE A 797 -26.97 14.85 21.02
CA ILE A 797 -27.55 14.38 19.75
C ILE A 797 -28.90 15.06 19.44
N SER A 798 -29.71 15.37 20.47
CA SER A 798 -31.04 15.97 20.31
C SER A 798 -31.04 17.50 20.29
N VAL A 799 -30.05 18.16 20.90
CA VAL A 799 -29.82 19.60 20.72
C VAL A 799 -29.20 19.86 19.35
N ASN A 800 -29.75 20.83 18.60
CA ASN A 800 -29.29 21.25 17.27
C ASN A 800 -27.97 22.04 17.33
N THR A 801 -26.94 21.50 17.96
CA THR A 801 -25.60 22.07 18.07
C THR A 801 -24.88 21.88 16.73
N LYS A 802 -24.48 22.98 16.08
CA LYS A 802 -23.60 22.91 14.92
C LYS A 802 -22.15 22.80 15.38
N PHE A 803 -21.52 21.67 15.06
CA PHE A 803 -20.07 21.53 15.13
C PHE A 803 -19.45 21.88 13.77
N ASP A 804 -18.24 22.42 13.81
CA ASP A 804 -17.45 22.82 12.64
C ASP A 804 -16.39 21.76 12.29
N LEU A 805 -16.06 20.88 13.25
CA LEU A 805 -15.14 19.74 13.10
C LEU A 805 -15.47 18.66 14.15
N ILE A 806 -15.23 17.40 13.80
CA ILE A 806 -15.29 16.28 14.75
C ILE A 806 -13.94 15.54 14.79
N LEU A 807 -13.41 15.34 16.00
CA LEU A 807 -12.26 14.49 16.29
C LEU A 807 -12.79 13.14 16.79
N ILE A 808 -12.44 12.04 16.13
CA ILE A 808 -12.95 10.69 16.46
C ILE A 808 -11.76 9.76 16.73
N GLU A 809 -11.84 9.01 17.83
CA GLU A 809 -10.85 7.97 18.14
C GLU A 809 -10.79 6.89 17.04
N SER A 810 -9.61 6.68 16.45
CA SER A 810 -9.48 5.91 15.20
C SER A 810 -9.73 4.40 15.33
N VAL A 811 -9.85 3.88 16.56
CA VAL A 811 -10.15 2.46 16.82
C VAL A 811 -11.64 2.14 16.92
N ILE A 812 -12.53 3.14 17.04
CA ILE A 812 -13.99 2.93 17.09
C ILE A 812 -14.68 3.64 15.91
N ARG A 813 -14.77 2.91 14.79
CA ARG A 813 -15.35 3.40 13.52
C ARG A 813 -16.84 3.75 13.59
N LEU A 814 -17.59 3.16 14.53
CA LEU A 814 -18.98 3.54 14.81
C LEU A 814 -19.13 5.04 15.18
N GLY A 815 -18.08 5.66 15.72
CA GLY A 815 -18.04 7.11 15.98
C GLY A 815 -18.22 7.97 14.72
N LEU A 816 -17.95 7.45 13.52
CA LEU A 816 -18.18 8.15 12.25
C LEU A 816 -19.67 8.51 12.03
N SER A 817 -20.59 7.87 12.74
CA SER A 817 -22.02 8.25 12.78
C SER A 817 -22.24 9.71 13.19
N TYR A 818 -21.42 10.27 14.09
CA TYR A 818 -21.51 11.68 14.46
C TYR A 818 -21.26 12.63 13.27
N SER A 819 -20.52 12.21 12.24
CA SER A 819 -20.36 12.99 11.01
C SER A 819 -21.64 13.06 10.17
N HIS A 820 -22.50 12.03 10.25
CA HIS A 820 -23.80 12.04 9.60
C HIS A 820 -24.81 12.94 10.35
N LEU A 821 -24.80 12.87 11.69
CA LEU A 821 -25.65 13.68 12.56
C LEU A 821 -25.36 15.18 12.41
N PHE A 822 -24.10 15.59 12.64
CA PHE A 822 -23.72 17.01 12.69
C PHE A 822 -23.21 17.58 11.35
N LYS A 823 -23.00 16.74 10.33
CA LYS A 823 -22.61 17.11 8.96
C LYS A 823 -21.28 17.90 8.88
N ALA A 824 -20.38 17.64 9.82
CA ALA A 824 -19.06 18.25 9.91
C ALA A 824 -17.95 17.31 9.37
N PRO A 825 -16.80 17.86 8.92
CA PRO A 825 -15.63 17.07 8.54
C PRO A 825 -15.05 16.30 9.75
N VAL A 826 -14.41 15.16 9.47
CA VAL A 826 -13.82 14.28 10.49
C VAL A 826 -12.29 14.24 10.38
N ILE A 827 -11.64 14.32 11.54
CA ILE A 827 -10.25 13.90 11.74
C ILE A 827 -10.26 12.66 12.63
N LEU A 828 -9.63 11.57 12.18
CA LEU A 828 -9.36 10.41 13.03
C LEU A 828 -8.13 10.66 13.89
N VAL A 829 -8.16 10.22 15.14
CA VAL A 829 -7.08 10.41 16.11
C VAL A 829 -6.71 9.06 16.73
N SER A 830 -5.49 8.58 16.47
CA SER A 830 -4.92 7.43 17.18
C SER A 830 -4.04 7.90 18.33
N SER A 831 -4.24 7.27 19.49
CA SER A 831 -3.37 7.34 20.66
C SER A 831 -2.05 6.58 20.49
N PHE A 832 -1.86 5.86 19.39
CA PHE A 832 -0.65 5.10 19.06
C PHE A 832 -0.43 5.09 17.53
N THR A 833 -0.04 3.95 16.95
CA THR A 833 -0.02 3.76 15.49
C THR A 833 -1.44 3.56 14.92
N ALA A 834 -1.56 3.52 13.59
CA ALA A 834 -2.82 3.22 12.90
C ALA A 834 -3.23 1.75 13.08
N VAL A 835 -4.54 1.47 13.06
CA VAL A 835 -5.09 0.10 13.06
C VAL A 835 -5.88 -0.22 11.81
N PHE A 836 -5.90 -1.50 11.42
CA PHE A 836 -6.75 -2.09 10.37
C PHE A 836 -6.90 -1.18 9.12
N ASP A 837 -8.07 -0.57 8.93
CA ASP A 837 -8.39 0.23 7.75
C ASP A 837 -8.03 1.72 7.85
N ASN A 838 -7.50 2.21 8.97
CA ASN A 838 -7.19 3.64 9.18
C ASN A 838 -6.30 4.19 8.04
N HIS A 839 -5.26 3.44 7.68
CA HIS A 839 -4.39 3.76 6.52
C HIS A 839 -5.13 3.65 5.19
N ASN A 840 -6.08 2.72 5.06
CA ASN A 840 -6.81 2.45 3.83
C ASN A 840 -7.79 3.60 3.54
N VAL A 841 -8.47 4.16 4.56
CA VAL A 841 -9.30 5.37 4.44
C VAL A 841 -8.47 6.57 3.99
N MET A 842 -7.22 6.69 4.44
CA MET A 842 -6.29 7.74 4.00
C MET A 842 -5.67 7.48 2.61
N GLY A 843 -5.73 6.24 2.10
CA GLY A 843 -5.10 5.83 0.84
C GLY A 843 -3.60 5.60 0.95
N SER A 844 -3.15 5.05 2.09
CA SER A 844 -1.74 4.84 2.48
C SER A 844 -1.45 3.37 2.82
N GLN A 845 -1.80 2.45 1.93
CA GLN A 845 -1.85 1.00 2.22
C GLN A 845 -0.54 0.44 2.80
N THR A 846 -0.67 -0.36 3.87
CA THR A 846 0.44 -1.06 4.51
C THR A 846 0.87 -2.30 3.73
N HIS A 847 2.18 -2.49 3.52
CA HIS A 847 2.71 -3.78 3.09
C HIS A 847 2.86 -4.74 4.29
N PRO A 848 2.12 -5.87 4.36
CA PRO A 848 1.90 -6.62 5.60
C PRO A 848 3.13 -7.32 6.21
N LEU A 849 4.22 -7.48 5.45
CA LEU A 849 5.48 -7.99 6.01
C LEU A 849 6.43 -6.88 6.47
N LEU A 850 6.48 -5.75 5.75
CA LEU A 850 7.43 -4.63 5.98
C LEU A 850 6.88 -3.60 6.97
N TYR A 851 5.59 -3.27 6.86
CA TYR A 851 4.85 -2.34 7.73
C TYR A 851 3.67 -3.09 8.37
N PRO A 852 3.94 -4.02 9.30
CA PRO A 852 2.93 -4.89 9.85
C PRO A 852 2.03 -4.19 10.88
N ILE A 853 0.78 -4.63 10.97
CA ILE A 853 -0.07 -4.34 12.13
C ILE A 853 0.63 -4.79 13.42
N PRO A 854 0.50 -4.05 14.54
CA PRO A 854 1.32 -4.26 15.76
C PRO A 854 0.97 -5.54 16.54
N PHE A 855 0.08 -6.39 16.02
CA PHE A 855 -0.58 -7.50 16.72
C PHE A 855 0.04 -8.89 16.47
N ARG A 856 1.31 -8.95 16.04
CA ARG A 856 2.09 -10.20 15.91
C ARG A 856 3.19 -10.31 16.98
N ASN A 857 3.89 -11.45 17.04
CA ASN A 857 4.93 -11.72 18.05
C ASN A 857 6.37 -11.76 17.51
N ARG A 858 6.55 -11.69 16.18
CA ARG A 858 7.83 -11.54 15.48
C ARG A 858 7.64 -10.60 14.31
N PHE A 859 8.54 -9.65 14.15
CA PHE A 859 8.39 -8.54 13.20
C PHE A 859 9.45 -8.55 12.09
N TYR A 860 10.64 -9.07 12.36
CA TYR A 860 11.79 -9.02 11.44
C TYR A 860 12.39 -10.41 11.18
N ASN A 861 13.21 -10.52 10.13
CA ASN A 861 13.98 -11.72 9.76
C ASN A 861 13.16 -13.02 9.63
N LEU A 862 11.91 -12.89 9.17
CA LEU A 862 10.94 -13.99 9.10
C LEU A 862 11.37 -15.09 8.10
N ALA A 863 11.39 -16.34 8.58
CA ALA A 863 11.54 -17.52 7.73
C ALA A 863 10.33 -17.72 6.80
N LEU A 864 10.47 -18.57 5.77
CA LEU A 864 9.42 -18.84 4.78
C LEU A 864 8.06 -19.21 5.41
N THR A 865 8.07 -20.09 6.41
CA THR A 865 6.87 -20.50 7.16
C THR A 865 6.25 -19.36 7.96
N GLU A 866 7.09 -18.50 8.55
CA GLU A 866 6.64 -17.33 9.31
C GLU A 866 6.04 -16.26 8.37
N LYS A 867 6.65 -15.98 7.22
CA LYS A 867 6.07 -15.09 6.19
C LYS A 867 4.67 -15.56 5.79
N LEU A 868 4.49 -16.86 5.51
CA LEU A 868 3.20 -17.45 5.16
C LEU A 868 2.18 -17.31 6.31
N GLN A 869 2.60 -17.51 7.55
CA GLN A 869 1.75 -17.30 8.73
C GLN A 869 1.32 -15.83 8.87
N GLN A 870 2.21 -14.86 8.62
CA GLN A 870 1.87 -13.44 8.71
C GLN A 870 0.97 -12.96 7.56
N LEU A 871 1.17 -13.45 6.34
CA LEU A 871 0.24 -13.18 5.22
C LEU A 871 -1.15 -13.77 5.49
N TYR A 872 -1.22 -14.97 6.07
CA TYR A 872 -2.48 -15.56 6.52
C TYR A 872 -3.15 -14.69 7.59
N ILE A 873 -2.43 -14.28 8.65
CA ILE A 873 -2.98 -13.41 9.71
C ILE A 873 -3.51 -12.08 9.15
N HIS A 874 -2.79 -11.45 8.21
CA HIS A 874 -3.24 -10.19 7.60
C HIS A 874 -4.49 -10.38 6.72
N ALA A 875 -4.48 -11.32 5.77
CA ALA A 875 -5.65 -11.59 4.92
C ALA A 875 -6.87 -12.02 5.75
N TYR A 876 -6.64 -12.65 6.89
CA TYR A 876 -7.68 -13.05 7.84
C TYR A 876 -8.19 -11.90 8.71
N ALA A 877 -7.35 -10.92 9.05
CA ALA A 877 -7.78 -9.68 9.69
C ALA A 877 -8.68 -8.86 8.74
N GLU A 878 -8.32 -8.72 7.47
CA GLU A 878 -9.16 -8.10 6.43
C GLU A 878 -10.51 -8.84 6.28
N TYR A 879 -10.54 -10.17 6.34
CA TYR A 879 -11.78 -10.95 6.27
C TYR A 879 -12.65 -10.82 7.53
N ALA A 880 -12.04 -10.80 8.72
CA ALA A 880 -12.76 -10.54 9.97
C ALA A 880 -13.35 -9.13 9.96
N ASP A 881 -12.59 -8.13 9.48
CA ASP A 881 -13.04 -6.76 9.32
C ASP A 881 -14.22 -6.64 8.35
N TYR A 882 -14.16 -7.33 7.19
CA TYR A 882 -15.28 -7.41 6.25
C TYR A 882 -16.57 -7.89 6.92
N LEU A 883 -16.52 -8.98 7.69
CA LEU A 883 -17.69 -9.53 8.38
C LEU A 883 -18.23 -8.58 9.45
N ASN A 884 -17.34 -7.97 10.24
CA ASN A 884 -17.75 -7.05 11.30
C ASN A 884 -18.41 -5.78 10.73
N ARG A 885 -17.97 -5.28 9.57
CA ARG A 885 -18.59 -4.13 8.91
C ARG A 885 -20.06 -4.36 8.58
N GLU A 886 -20.48 -5.57 8.17
CA GLU A 886 -21.89 -5.86 7.90
C GLU A 886 -22.75 -5.79 9.17
N GLU A 887 -22.22 -6.25 10.32
CA GLU A 887 -22.89 -6.15 11.62
C GLU A 887 -22.93 -4.69 12.15
N GLU A 888 -21.85 -3.94 11.99
CA GLU A 888 -21.77 -2.52 12.35
C GLU A 888 -22.73 -1.67 11.49
N ASP A 889 -22.79 -1.92 10.18
CA ASP A 889 -23.70 -1.27 9.23
C ASP A 889 -25.18 -1.56 9.53
N ALA A 890 -25.49 -2.73 10.08
CA ALA A 890 -26.83 -3.09 10.50
C ALA A 890 -27.19 -2.35 11.80
N TYR A 891 -26.30 -2.36 12.80
CA TYR A 891 -26.48 -1.65 14.06
C TYR A 891 -26.65 -0.13 13.87
N LEU A 892 -25.87 0.50 12.99
CA LEU A 892 -26.02 1.93 12.68
C LEU A 892 -27.41 2.27 12.10
N LYS A 893 -27.97 1.38 11.28
CA LYS A 893 -29.32 1.55 10.70
C LYS A 893 -30.45 1.20 11.66
N GLU A 894 -30.20 0.31 12.63
CA GLU A 894 -31.11 0.05 13.74
C GLU A 894 -31.21 1.27 14.67
N PHE A 895 -30.07 1.87 15.04
CA PHE A 895 -30.03 2.98 16.00
C PHE A 895 -30.40 4.33 15.40
N PHE A 896 -29.85 4.68 14.23
CA PHE A 896 -30.07 5.98 13.59
C PHE A 896 -31.16 5.95 12.49
N GLY A 897 -31.73 4.79 12.19
CA GLY A 897 -32.72 4.60 11.14
C GLY A 897 -32.13 4.23 9.77
N PRO A 898 -32.95 3.72 8.84
CA PRO A 898 -32.50 3.14 7.57
C PRO A 898 -31.83 4.12 6.60
N GLN A 899 -31.97 5.43 6.85
CA GLN A 899 -31.29 6.50 6.11
C GLN A 899 -29.83 6.73 6.55
N CYS A 900 -29.35 6.08 7.61
CA CYS A 900 -27.96 6.16 8.03
C CYS A 900 -27.03 5.54 6.95
N PRO A 901 -26.01 6.28 6.47
CA PRO A 901 -25.03 5.74 5.53
C PRO A 901 -24.22 4.59 6.16
N SER A 902 -23.69 3.72 5.29
CA SER A 902 -22.74 2.68 5.69
C SER A 902 -21.40 3.26 6.13
N LEU A 903 -20.62 2.51 6.91
CA LEU A 903 -19.24 2.88 7.26
C LEU A 903 -18.38 3.18 6.02
N LYS A 904 -18.61 2.48 4.90
CA LYS A 904 -17.93 2.74 3.61
C LYS A 904 -18.28 4.12 3.01
N GLU A 905 -19.49 4.63 3.24
CA GLU A 905 -19.88 5.99 2.86
C GLU A 905 -19.40 7.02 3.90
N LEU A 906 -19.49 6.72 5.20
CA LEU A 906 -19.02 7.62 6.26
C LEU A 906 -17.49 7.84 6.21
N ASN A 907 -16.72 6.84 5.77
CA ASN A 907 -15.29 6.96 5.48
C ASN A 907 -14.96 8.01 4.39
N LYS A 908 -15.95 8.50 3.61
CA LYS A 908 -15.80 9.64 2.67
C LYS A 908 -15.87 11.01 3.35
N ASN A 909 -16.17 11.07 4.65
CA ASN A 909 -16.14 12.28 5.49
C ASN A 909 -14.89 12.41 6.36
N VAL A 910 -14.04 11.37 6.41
CA VAL A 910 -12.74 11.43 7.06
C VAL A 910 -11.73 12.10 6.14
N ASP A 911 -11.14 13.19 6.61
CA ASP A 911 -10.27 14.02 5.80
C ASP A 911 -8.78 13.84 6.17
N MET A 912 -8.51 13.47 7.43
CA MET A 912 -7.16 13.38 8.01
C MET A 912 -7.09 12.32 9.11
N LEU A 913 -5.88 11.82 9.38
CA LEU A 913 -5.54 10.87 10.45
C LEU A 913 -4.33 11.39 11.25
N LEU A 914 -4.48 11.59 12.55
CA LEU A 914 -3.41 11.95 13.47
C LEU A 914 -2.92 10.69 14.20
N LEU A 915 -1.60 10.48 14.30
CA LEU A 915 -1.00 9.30 14.93
C LEU A 915 0.00 9.70 16.03
N ASN A 916 -0.27 9.36 17.29
CA ASN A 916 0.72 9.49 18.39
C ASN A 916 1.77 8.37 18.29
N VAL A 917 2.63 8.47 17.27
CA VAL A 917 3.83 7.65 17.07
C VAL A 917 4.86 8.45 16.27
N HIS A 918 6.15 8.19 16.46
CA HIS A 918 7.20 8.79 15.64
C HIS A 918 7.47 7.95 14.38
N PRO A 919 7.77 8.54 13.19
CA PRO A 919 7.92 7.76 11.95
C PRO A 919 8.98 6.65 12.02
N ILE A 920 10.11 6.92 12.70
CA ILE A 920 11.18 5.95 12.95
C ILE A 920 10.63 4.70 13.65
N TRP A 921 9.68 4.88 14.58
CA TRP A 921 9.07 3.79 15.35
C TRP A 921 8.12 2.92 14.50
N VAL A 922 7.59 3.43 13.39
CA VAL A 922 6.80 2.66 12.41
C VAL A 922 7.59 2.31 11.15
N ASP A 923 8.92 2.18 11.28
CA ASP A 923 9.83 1.79 10.19
C ASP A 923 9.75 2.71 8.96
N ASN A 924 9.47 4.00 9.16
CA ASN A 924 9.44 5.02 8.11
C ASN A 924 8.45 4.68 6.97
N GLN A 925 7.31 4.10 7.33
CA GLN A 925 6.24 3.73 6.40
C GLN A 925 5.84 4.90 5.47
N PRO A 926 5.70 4.66 4.14
CA PRO A 926 5.10 5.63 3.24
C PRO A 926 3.64 5.96 3.59
N VAL A 927 3.34 7.25 3.77
CA VAL A 927 2.00 7.74 4.08
C VAL A 927 1.65 8.99 3.28
N ALA A 928 0.35 9.20 3.05
CA ALA A 928 -0.17 10.36 2.34
C ALA A 928 -0.07 11.65 3.20
N PRO A 929 -0.06 12.84 2.58
CA PRO A 929 0.03 14.14 3.29
C PRO A 929 -1.04 14.42 4.35
N ASN A 930 -2.15 13.66 4.37
CA ASN A 930 -3.19 13.76 5.39
C ASN A 930 -3.03 12.77 6.56
N VAL A 931 -1.85 12.12 6.69
CA VAL A 931 -1.44 11.34 7.86
C VAL A 931 -0.39 12.13 8.64
N ILE A 932 -0.76 12.62 9.82
CA ILE A 932 0.07 13.53 10.61
C ILE A 932 0.65 12.82 11.83
N TYR A 933 1.97 12.73 11.90
CA TYR A 933 2.68 12.14 13.05
C TYR A 933 2.83 13.14 14.20
N MET A 934 2.29 12.77 15.36
CA MET A 934 2.27 13.54 16.60
C MET A 934 2.83 12.74 17.81
N GLY A 935 3.70 11.75 17.57
CA GLY A 935 4.37 10.99 18.64
C GLY A 935 5.06 11.92 19.64
N GLY A 936 4.99 11.56 20.93
CA GLY A 936 5.49 12.39 22.03
C GLY A 936 4.56 13.53 22.48
N ILE A 937 3.39 13.77 21.88
CA ILE A 937 2.46 14.86 22.30
C ILE A 937 2.00 14.75 23.77
N HIS A 938 2.08 13.55 24.36
CA HIS A 938 1.69 13.27 25.73
C HIS A 938 2.80 13.43 26.77
N GLN A 939 4.07 13.62 26.35
CA GLN A 939 5.24 13.60 27.24
C GLN A 939 5.13 14.59 28.41
N LEU A 940 5.49 14.11 29.60
CA LEU A 940 5.55 14.89 30.82
C LEU A 940 6.86 15.73 30.92
N PRO A 941 6.89 16.81 31.73
CA PRO A 941 8.11 17.57 31.98
C PRO A 941 9.20 16.71 32.64
N GLU A 942 10.48 16.99 32.37
CA GLU A 942 11.66 16.18 32.75
C GLU A 942 11.88 15.93 34.26
N LYS A 943 10.96 16.37 35.13
CA LYS A 943 10.98 16.16 36.59
C LYS A 943 10.10 14.99 37.07
N GLN A 944 9.36 14.33 36.18
CA GLN A 944 8.52 13.17 36.53
C GLN A 944 9.15 11.86 36.03
N LEU A 945 8.93 10.77 36.77
CA LEU A 945 9.41 9.43 36.39
C LEU A 945 8.71 8.98 35.09
N PRO A 946 9.42 8.31 34.16
CA PRO A 946 8.83 7.86 32.90
C PRO A 946 7.79 6.76 33.14
N LEU A 947 6.60 6.94 32.56
CA LEU A 947 5.48 6.00 32.60
C LEU A 947 5.22 5.34 31.23
N SER A 948 5.69 5.96 30.15
CA SER A 948 5.57 5.44 28.77
C SER A 948 6.92 5.13 28.09
N THR A 949 6.86 4.42 26.97
CA THR A 949 8.03 4.18 26.08
C THR A 949 8.66 5.47 25.58
N ASP A 950 7.83 6.41 25.12
CA ASP A 950 8.29 7.72 24.64
C ASP A 950 8.99 8.49 25.76
N GLU A 951 8.51 8.38 26.99
CA GLU A 951 9.10 9.03 28.17
C GLU A 951 10.40 8.37 28.62
N ALA A 952 10.51 7.03 28.55
CA ALA A 952 11.76 6.33 28.84
C ALA A 952 12.86 6.67 27.82
N ILE A 953 12.50 6.78 26.53
CA ILE A 953 13.39 7.31 25.49
C ILE A 953 13.76 8.76 25.82
N THR A 954 12.78 9.60 26.16
CA THR A 954 12.97 11.01 26.51
C THR A 954 13.93 11.20 27.70
N ALA A 955 13.85 10.34 28.72
CA ALA A 955 14.73 10.31 29.88
C ALA A 955 16.10 9.63 29.62
N GLY A 956 16.26 8.96 28.47
CA GLY A 956 17.47 8.18 28.15
C GLY A 956 17.65 6.94 29.03
N VAL A 957 16.55 6.29 29.43
CA VAL A 957 16.51 5.14 30.36
C VAL A 957 16.32 3.82 29.59
N PRO A 958 17.35 2.95 29.52
CA PRO A 958 17.24 1.65 28.86
C PRO A 958 16.15 0.72 29.42
N LEU A 959 15.68 -0.21 28.59
CA LEU A 959 14.41 -0.92 28.81
C LEU A 959 14.58 -2.44 28.97
N VAL A 960 13.76 -3.05 29.83
CA VAL A 960 13.48 -4.50 29.84
C VAL A 960 11.99 -4.69 29.61
N ALA A 961 11.63 -5.25 28.45
CA ALA A 961 10.24 -5.51 28.06
C ALA A 961 9.77 -6.90 28.50
N ILE A 962 8.59 -6.95 29.09
CA ILE A 962 7.85 -8.19 29.31
C ILE A 962 6.44 -7.99 28.71
N PRO A 963 6.24 -8.27 27.41
CA PRO A 963 4.98 -7.98 26.73
C PRO A 963 3.85 -8.89 27.21
N MET A 964 2.76 -8.30 27.67
CA MET A 964 1.58 -8.98 28.20
C MET A 964 0.50 -9.21 27.13
N LEU A 965 0.23 -8.21 26.29
CA LEU A 965 -0.88 -8.22 25.32
C LEU A 965 -0.69 -7.17 24.21
N GLY A 966 -1.46 -7.31 23.13
CA GLY A 966 -1.62 -6.26 22.11
C GLY A 966 -0.32 -5.85 21.42
N ASP A 967 -0.14 -4.54 21.26
CA ASP A 967 0.99 -3.87 20.61
C ASP A 967 2.31 -3.96 21.40
N GLN A 968 2.28 -4.40 22.66
CA GLN A 968 3.47 -4.49 23.51
C GLN A 968 4.53 -5.42 22.90
N TRP A 969 4.12 -6.42 22.11
CA TRP A 969 5.04 -7.30 21.36
C TRP A 969 5.78 -6.55 20.23
N PHE A 970 5.11 -5.62 19.55
CA PHE A 970 5.72 -4.74 18.55
C PHE A 970 6.75 -3.82 19.21
N ASN A 971 6.35 -3.12 20.29
CA ASN A 971 7.24 -2.22 21.02
C ASN A 971 8.45 -2.97 21.59
N ALA A 972 8.27 -4.17 22.14
CA ALA A 972 9.37 -4.98 22.65
C ALA A 972 10.39 -5.39 21.55
N GLU A 973 9.95 -5.73 20.33
CA GLU A 973 10.88 -5.99 19.23
C GLU A 973 11.56 -4.70 18.70
N LYS A 974 10.93 -3.53 18.84
CA LYS A 974 11.60 -2.23 18.59
C LYS A 974 12.74 -1.99 19.57
N TYR A 975 12.58 -2.37 20.85
CA TYR A 975 13.62 -2.18 21.86
C TYR A 975 14.90 -2.97 21.51
N GLU A 976 14.72 -4.20 21.04
CA GLU A 976 15.81 -5.05 20.56
C GLU A 976 16.38 -4.53 19.23
N LYS A 977 15.53 -4.14 18.28
CA LYS A 977 15.95 -3.61 16.96
C LYS A 977 16.81 -2.34 17.07
N PHE A 978 16.45 -1.41 17.94
CA PHE A 978 17.22 -0.18 18.18
C PHE A 978 18.35 -0.37 19.20
N GLY A 979 18.49 -1.55 19.79
CA GLY A 979 19.50 -1.81 20.83
C GLY A 979 19.32 -0.93 22.06
N ILE A 980 18.07 -0.62 22.43
CA ILE A 980 17.70 0.21 23.61
C ILE A 980 17.12 -0.61 24.77
N GLY A 981 16.90 -1.92 24.55
CA GLY A 981 16.44 -2.83 25.59
C GLY A 981 16.45 -4.31 25.20
N ILE A 982 15.94 -5.14 26.10
CA ILE A 982 15.81 -6.61 25.95
C ILE A 982 14.36 -7.03 26.10
N LYS A 983 13.89 -7.99 25.30
CA LYS A 983 12.55 -8.61 25.43
C LYS A 983 12.63 -9.96 26.15
N LEU A 984 11.72 -10.19 27.09
CA LEU A 984 11.56 -11.45 27.81
C LEU A 984 10.15 -12.03 27.56
N ASP A 985 10.06 -13.30 27.16
CA ASP A 985 8.76 -13.98 27.02
C ASP A 985 8.20 -14.37 28.40
N VAL A 986 7.09 -13.74 28.77
CA VAL A 986 6.32 -13.97 30.01
C VAL A 986 6.05 -15.45 30.30
N LYS A 987 5.88 -16.30 29.29
CA LYS A 987 5.61 -17.74 29.47
C LYS A 987 6.83 -18.55 29.90
N THR A 988 8.03 -18.02 29.67
CA THR A 988 9.30 -18.68 30.00
C THR A 988 10.07 -17.96 31.11
N LEU A 989 9.61 -16.77 31.50
CA LEU A 989 10.25 -15.86 32.42
C LEU A 989 10.60 -16.53 33.76
N SER A 990 11.88 -16.45 34.11
CA SER A 990 12.44 -16.88 35.39
C SER A 990 13.23 -15.74 36.05
N PRO A 991 13.44 -15.77 37.39
CA PRO A 991 14.23 -14.77 38.08
C PRO A 991 15.66 -14.63 37.53
N ASP A 992 16.27 -15.73 37.10
CA ASP A 992 17.61 -15.78 36.49
C ASP A 992 17.68 -14.99 35.17
N GLN A 993 16.71 -15.19 34.27
CA GLN A 993 16.63 -14.42 33.02
C GLN A 993 16.35 -12.94 33.27
N LEU A 994 15.51 -12.61 34.25
CA LEU A 994 15.19 -11.23 34.58
C LEU A 994 16.41 -10.51 35.17
N SER A 995 17.14 -11.15 36.11
CA SER A 995 18.38 -10.61 36.68
C SER A 995 19.41 -10.37 35.58
N LYS A 996 19.69 -11.36 34.73
CA LYS A 996 20.64 -11.24 33.61
C LYS A 996 20.25 -10.18 32.59
N ALA A 997 18.96 -9.96 32.33
CA ALA A 997 18.50 -8.90 31.46
C ALA A 997 18.73 -7.52 32.07
N ILE A 998 18.41 -7.34 33.36
CA ILE A 998 18.64 -6.10 34.10
C ILE A 998 20.15 -5.80 34.21
N GLU A 999 20.94 -6.78 34.64
CA GLU A 999 22.41 -6.69 34.73
C GLU A 999 23.02 -6.29 33.39
N LYS A 1000 22.63 -6.95 32.28
CA LYS A 1000 23.14 -6.61 30.95
C LYS A 1000 22.74 -5.20 30.53
N VAL A 1001 21.47 -4.82 30.67
CA VAL A 1001 20.95 -3.51 30.24
C VAL A 1001 21.54 -2.35 31.05
N ILE A 1002 21.99 -2.60 32.28
CA ILE A 1002 22.68 -1.62 33.13
C ILE A 1002 24.20 -1.57 32.87
N SER A 1003 24.85 -2.72 32.61
CA SER A 1003 26.32 -2.80 32.46
C SER A 1003 26.84 -2.53 31.05
N ASP A 1004 26.03 -2.77 30.01
CA ASP A 1004 26.39 -2.55 28.62
C ASP A 1004 25.99 -1.12 28.20
N GLU A 1005 26.95 -0.21 28.22
CA GLU A 1005 26.76 1.22 27.90
C GLU A 1005 26.16 1.46 26.51
N SER A 1006 26.25 0.49 25.58
CA SER A 1006 25.65 0.64 24.25
C SER A 1006 24.14 0.86 24.32
N TYR A 1007 23.43 0.24 25.27
CA TYR A 1007 22.00 0.49 25.47
C TYR A 1007 21.71 1.95 25.82
N ARG A 1008 22.53 2.56 26.68
CA ARG A 1008 22.38 3.96 27.09
C ARG A 1008 22.80 4.94 25.99
N HIS A 1009 23.82 4.60 25.21
CA HIS A 1009 24.23 5.36 24.03
C HIS A 1009 23.12 5.33 22.95
N ASN A 1010 22.62 4.13 22.60
CA ASN A 1010 21.61 3.93 21.58
C ASN A 1010 20.30 4.66 21.91
N ILE A 1011 19.83 4.60 23.17
CA ILE A 1011 18.60 5.28 23.56
C ILE A 1011 18.76 6.80 23.61
N SER A 1012 19.94 7.31 24.01
CA SER A 1012 20.25 8.73 23.92
C SER A 1012 20.26 9.21 22.47
N LYS A 1013 20.90 8.45 21.56
CA LYS A 1013 20.88 8.74 20.13
C LYS A 1013 19.45 8.72 19.56
N LEU A 1014 18.64 7.71 19.91
CA LEU A 1014 17.25 7.64 19.45
C LEU A 1014 16.40 8.80 19.99
N ARG A 1015 16.59 9.19 21.26
CA ARG A 1015 15.97 10.39 21.85
C ARG A 1015 16.29 11.63 21.04
N ASP A 1016 17.56 11.85 20.73
CA ASP A 1016 18.02 13.05 20.04
C ASP A 1016 17.49 13.08 18.59
N LEU A 1017 17.44 11.92 17.93
CA LEU A 1017 16.75 11.73 16.64
C LEU A 1017 15.22 11.93 16.66
N MET A 1018 14.57 11.74 17.82
CA MET A 1018 13.13 11.94 18.01
C MET A 1018 12.77 13.35 18.50
N ARG A 1019 13.72 14.04 19.16
CA ARG A 1019 13.61 15.44 19.60
C ARG A 1019 13.91 16.43 18.47
N ASP A 1020 14.78 16.08 17.53
CA ASP A 1020 15.10 16.93 16.37
C ASP A 1020 13.95 16.95 15.35
N GLN A 1021 13.05 17.91 15.53
CA GLN A 1021 11.88 18.18 14.68
C GLN A 1021 11.72 19.70 14.52
N PRO A 1022 11.16 20.21 13.40
CA PRO A 1022 11.04 21.65 13.15
C PRO A 1022 10.02 22.35 14.07
N GLU A 1023 9.11 21.58 14.68
CA GLU A 1023 8.02 22.06 15.52
C GLU A 1023 7.69 21.00 16.60
N THR A 1024 7.04 21.42 17.69
CA THR A 1024 6.57 20.49 18.72
C THR A 1024 5.38 19.66 18.22
N PRO A 1025 5.21 18.40 18.66
CA PRO A 1025 4.06 17.56 18.27
C PRO A 1025 2.70 18.21 18.56
N LEU A 1026 2.58 18.99 19.64
CA LEU A 1026 1.36 19.73 19.95
C LEU A 1026 1.10 20.86 18.95
N ASN A 1027 2.11 21.68 18.61
CA ASN A 1027 1.93 22.77 17.66
C ASN A 1027 1.55 22.25 16.26
N ARG A 1028 2.19 21.16 15.81
CA ARG A 1028 1.83 20.45 14.58
C ARG A 1028 0.36 20.06 14.55
N THR A 1029 -0.08 19.37 15.60
CA THR A 1029 -1.47 18.89 15.70
C THR A 1029 -2.47 20.03 15.74
N MET A 1030 -2.17 21.13 16.46
CA MET A 1030 -3.02 22.32 16.44
C MET A 1030 -3.09 22.95 15.03
N TRP A 1031 -1.95 23.13 14.36
CA TRP A 1031 -1.91 23.74 13.03
C TRP A 1031 -2.71 22.96 11.99
N TRP A 1032 -2.62 21.62 12.00
CA TRP A 1032 -3.34 20.74 11.07
C TRP A 1032 -4.84 20.62 11.38
N ILE A 1033 -5.24 20.67 12.65
CA ILE A 1033 -6.65 20.76 13.04
C ILE A 1033 -7.23 22.12 12.59
N GLU A 1034 -6.50 23.21 12.82
CA GLU A 1034 -6.88 24.55 12.33
C GLU A 1034 -6.88 24.64 10.80
N TYR A 1035 -6.01 23.90 10.09
CA TYR A 1035 -6.02 23.82 8.63
C TYR A 1035 -7.33 23.22 8.12
N ALA A 1036 -7.79 22.12 8.72
CA ALA A 1036 -9.09 21.55 8.38
C ALA A 1036 -10.24 22.54 8.67
N LEU A 1037 -10.18 23.32 9.75
CA LEU A 1037 -11.14 24.38 10.02
C LEU A 1037 -11.11 25.50 8.96
N ARG A 1038 -9.91 26.00 8.58
CA ARG A 1038 -9.73 27.07 7.59
C ARG A 1038 -10.31 26.73 6.21
N HIS A 1039 -10.28 25.45 5.81
CA HIS A 1039 -10.73 25.00 4.49
C HIS A 1039 -12.08 24.27 4.48
N GLY A 1040 -12.76 24.16 5.63
CA GLY A 1040 -14.04 23.45 5.74
C GLY A 1040 -13.92 21.94 5.56
N GLY A 1041 -12.80 21.37 5.99
CA GLY A 1041 -12.34 20.02 5.72
C GLY A 1041 -10.95 20.00 5.03
N ALA A 1042 -10.41 18.81 4.82
CA ALA A 1042 -9.14 18.58 4.14
C ALA A 1042 -9.22 17.54 3.00
N LYS A 1043 -10.43 17.35 2.41
CA LYS A 1043 -10.70 16.34 1.34
C LYS A 1043 -9.75 16.42 0.15
N HIS A 1044 -9.18 17.60 -0.16
CA HIS A 1044 -8.19 17.79 -1.22
C HIS A 1044 -6.83 17.16 -0.92
N LEU A 1045 -6.51 16.79 0.32
CA LEU A 1045 -5.27 16.10 0.70
C LEU A 1045 -5.37 14.56 0.65
N ARG A 1046 -6.55 14.01 0.35
CA ARG A 1046 -6.72 12.55 0.24
C ARG A 1046 -5.93 11.99 -0.95
N SER A 1047 -5.26 10.87 -0.74
CA SER A 1047 -4.61 10.06 -1.77
C SER A 1047 -5.66 9.44 -2.70
N ALA A 1048 -5.30 9.24 -3.97
CA ALA A 1048 -6.13 8.53 -4.94
C ALA A 1048 -6.43 7.05 -4.54
N GLY A 1049 -5.64 6.48 -3.63
CA GLY A 1049 -5.86 5.14 -3.06
C GLY A 1049 -6.88 5.07 -1.93
N ALA A 1050 -7.53 6.19 -1.58
CA ALA A 1050 -8.41 6.27 -0.41
C ALA A 1050 -9.65 5.37 -0.53
N ASN A 1051 -9.88 4.57 0.50
CA ASN A 1051 -10.96 3.58 0.64
C ASN A 1051 -10.86 2.37 -0.30
N MET A 1052 -9.74 2.20 -1.02
CA MET A 1052 -9.42 0.93 -1.69
C MET A 1052 -8.97 -0.11 -0.64
N SER A 1053 -9.15 -1.39 -0.95
CA SER A 1053 -8.53 -2.50 -0.22
C SER A 1053 -7.07 -2.71 -0.64
N TYR A 1054 -6.34 -3.50 0.15
CA TYR A 1054 -5.00 -3.99 -0.20
C TYR A 1054 -4.98 -4.67 -1.59
N TRP A 1055 -6.02 -5.46 -1.90
CA TRP A 1055 -6.12 -6.24 -3.14
C TRP A 1055 -6.31 -5.36 -4.38
N GLU A 1056 -7.16 -4.33 -4.27
CA GLU A 1056 -7.39 -3.34 -5.33
C GLU A 1056 -6.15 -2.46 -5.54
N TYR A 1057 -5.58 -1.89 -4.48
CA TYR A 1057 -4.48 -0.92 -4.56
C TYR A 1057 -3.13 -1.52 -5.02
N PHE A 1058 -2.92 -2.82 -4.82
CA PHE A 1058 -1.74 -3.51 -5.35
C PHE A 1058 -2.05 -4.35 -6.60
N GLU A 1059 -3.22 -4.14 -7.23
CA GLU A 1059 -3.66 -4.84 -8.46
C GLU A 1059 -3.49 -6.36 -8.37
N MET A 1060 -3.69 -6.92 -7.16
CA MET A 1060 -3.36 -8.31 -6.84
C MET A 1060 -4.25 -9.31 -7.58
N GLU A 1061 -5.47 -8.88 -7.96
CA GLU A 1061 -6.36 -9.63 -8.84
C GLU A 1061 -5.76 -9.81 -10.23
N LEU A 1062 -5.12 -8.77 -10.79
CA LEU A 1062 -4.45 -8.82 -12.09
C LEU A 1062 -3.19 -9.69 -12.02
N ILE A 1063 -2.40 -9.56 -10.95
CA ILE A 1063 -1.24 -10.43 -10.70
C ILE A 1063 -1.70 -11.89 -10.63
N LEU A 1064 -2.75 -12.20 -9.85
CA LEU A 1064 -3.29 -13.55 -9.74
C LEU A 1064 -3.85 -14.06 -11.07
N ALA A 1065 -4.55 -13.24 -11.84
CA ALA A 1065 -5.09 -13.61 -13.15
C ALA A 1065 -3.96 -13.95 -14.16
N ILE A 1066 -2.89 -13.16 -14.20
CA ILE A 1066 -1.70 -13.42 -15.03
C ILE A 1066 -1.05 -14.75 -14.62
N LEU A 1067 -0.83 -14.96 -13.32
CA LEU A 1067 -0.19 -16.17 -12.80
C LEU A 1067 -1.05 -17.42 -13.02
N LEU A 1068 -2.38 -17.32 -12.87
CA LEU A 1068 -3.31 -18.40 -13.21
C LEU A 1068 -3.35 -18.68 -14.72
N GLY A 1069 -3.29 -17.66 -15.58
CA GLY A 1069 -3.19 -17.84 -17.04
C GLY A 1069 -1.92 -18.55 -17.48
N ILE A 1070 -0.80 -18.34 -16.79
CA ILE A 1070 0.49 -19.03 -17.03
C ILE A 1070 0.44 -20.48 -16.52
N LEU A 1071 -0.15 -20.74 -15.36
CA LEU A 1071 -0.20 -22.06 -14.72
C LEU A 1071 -1.31 -22.98 -15.27
N PHE A 1072 -2.41 -22.39 -15.72
CA PHE A 1072 -3.56 -23.07 -16.31
C PHE A 1072 -3.85 -22.55 -17.73
N PRO A 1073 -2.92 -22.75 -18.70
CA PRO A 1073 -3.24 -22.50 -20.10
C PRO A 1073 -4.44 -23.38 -20.47
N VAL A 1074 -5.56 -22.73 -20.80
CA VAL A 1074 -6.83 -23.42 -21.08
C VAL A 1074 -6.59 -24.44 -22.21
N PRO A 1075 -6.83 -25.74 -21.99
CA PRO A 1075 -6.59 -26.76 -23.01
C PRO A 1075 -7.38 -26.41 -24.27
N SER A 1076 -6.70 -26.33 -25.42
CA SER A 1076 -7.23 -25.83 -26.69
C SER A 1076 -8.58 -26.45 -27.09
N ILE A 1077 -8.81 -27.70 -26.72
CA ILE A 1077 -10.07 -28.45 -26.80
C ILE A 1077 -11.29 -27.61 -26.38
N SER A 1078 -11.17 -26.81 -25.31
CA SER A 1078 -12.25 -25.93 -24.84
C SER A 1078 -12.64 -24.85 -25.86
N HIS A 1079 -11.67 -24.25 -26.54
CA HIS A 1079 -11.93 -23.24 -27.56
C HIS A 1079 -12.63 -23.85 -28.79
N GLN A 1080 -12.16 -25.02 -29.26
CA GLN A 1080 -12.76 -25.71 -30.41
C GLN A 1080 -14.23 -26.07 -30.16
N VAL A 1081 -14.55 -26.58 -28.96
CA VAL A 1081 -15.93 -26.94 -28.58
C VAL A 1081 -16.83 -25.73 -28.44
N VAL A 1082 -16.32 -24.59 -27.96
CA VAL A 1082 -17.07 -23.33 -27.89
C VAL A 1082 -17.29 -22.75 -29.29
N PHE A 1083 -16.25 -22.69 -30.11
CA PHE A 1083 -16.31 -22.19 -31.49
C PHE A 1083 -17.33 -22.99 -32.33
N ARG A 1084 -17.22 -24.33 -32.35
CA ARG A 1084 -18.21 -25.22 -32.99
C ARG A 1084 -19.64 -24.98 -32.51
N LYS A 1085 -19.86 -24.72 -31.22
CA LYS A 1085 -21.21 -24.40 -30.70
C LYS A 1085 -21.72 -23.02 -31.12
N ILE A 1086 -20.83 -22.04 -31.28
CA ILE A 1086 -21.19 -20.70 -31.79
C ILE A 1086 -21.56 -20.79 -33.27
N THR A 1087 -20.73 -21.44 -34.10
CA THR A 1087 -20.98 -21.57 -35.55
C THR A 1087 -22.27 -22.35 -35.83
N GLN A 1088 -22.47 -23.50 -35.18
CA GLN A 1088 -23.73 -24.26 -35.24
C GLN A 1088 -24.92 -23.45 -34.70
N GLY A 1089 -24.72 -22.69 -33.61
CA GLY A 1089 -25.73 -21.81 -33.03
C GLY A 1089 -26.13 -20.62 -33.91
N LEU A 1090 -25.30 -20.24 -34.89
CA LEU A 1090 -25.62 -19.23 -35.90
C LEU A 1090 -26.40 -19.83 -37.06
N ALA A 1091 -25.98 -20.99 -37.59
CA ALA A 1091 -26.74 -21.70 -38.62
C ALA A 1091 -28.12 -22.16 -38.14
N ASN A 1092 -28.24 -22.59 -36.87
CA ASN A 1092 -29.55 -22.91 -36.25
C ASN A 1092 -30.47 -21.68 -36.08
N ARG A 1093 -29.98 -20.46 -36.29
CA ARG A 1093 -30.77 -19.21 -36.35
C ARG A 1093 -31.07 -18.75 -37.78
N GLY A 1094 -30.69 -19.53 -38.79
CA GLY A 1094 -30.99 -19.26 -40.20
C GLY A 1094 -29.91 -18.47 -40.97
N HIS A 1095 -28.76 -18.16 -40.36
CA HIS A 1095 -27.64 -17.53 -41.07
C HIS A 1095 -26.94 -18.53 -42.00
N ASN A 1096 -26.42 -18.05 -43.13
CA ASN A 1096 -25.51 -18.81 -43.99
C ASN A 1096 -24.08 -18.67 -43.48
N VAL A 1097 -23.58 -19.70 -42.81
CA VAL A 1097 -22.27 -19.73 -42.13
C VAL A 1097 -21.27 -20.56 -42.93
N THR A 1098 -20.08 -20.02 -43.20
CA THR A 1098 -18.93 -20.81 -43.66
C THR A 1098 -17.85 -20.84 -42.58
N VAL A 1099 -17.33 -22.03 -42.28
CA VAL A 1099 -16.29 -22.27 -41.28
C VAL A 1099 -15.06 -22.87 -41.94
N ILE A 1100 -13.91 -22.22 -41.80
CA ILE A 1100 -12.61 -22.80 -42.16
C ILE A 1100 -11.96 -23.31 -40.88
N THR A 1101 -11.68 -24.62 -40.79
CA THR A 1101 -11.17 -25.26 -39.57
C THR A 1101 -10.22 -26.42 -39.90
N PRO A 1102 -9.18 -26.69 -39.07
CA PRO A 1102 -8.39 -27.91 -39.15
C PRO A 1102 -9.06 -29.16 -38.52
N ASP A 1103 -10.26 -29.02 -37.96
CA ASP A 1103 -11.02 -30.08 -37.31
C ASP A 1103 -12.53 -29.92 -37.59
N PRO A 1104 -13.03 -30.31 -38.78
CA PRO A 1104 -14.45 -30.19 -39.14
C PRO A 1104 -15.36 -30.98 -38.19
N ALA A 1105 -16.51 -30.42 -37.83
CA ALA A 1105 -17.50 -31.04 -36.95
C ALA A 1105 -18.43 -32.03 -37.67
N TYR A 1106 -18.63 -31.87 -38.99
CA TYR A 1106 -19.47 -32.72 -39.82
C TYR A 1106 -18.62 -33.52 -40.81
N LYS A 1107 -19.06 -34.73 -41.18
CA LYS A 1107 -18.46 -35.41 -42.34
C LYS A 1107 -18.89 -34.72 -43.63
N LYS A 1108 -18.09 -34.90 -44.68
CA LYS A 1108 -18.27 -34.29 -46.00
C LYS A 1108 -19.64 -34.68 -46.60
N GLY A 1109 -20.60 -33.76 -46.54
CA GLY A 1109 -22.00 -33.95 -46.98
C GLY A 1109 -23.04 -34.18 -45.86
N GLU A 1110 -22.64 -34.25 -44.58
CA GLU A 1110 -23.56 -34.43 -43.43
C GLU A 1110 -23.96 -33.09 -42.76
N ALA A 1111 -23.49 -31.95 -43.27
CA ALA A 1111 -23.74 -30.62 -42.70
C ALA A 1111 -25.12 -30.03 -43.13
N PRO A 1112 -25.73 -29.15 -42.31
CA PRO A 1112 -26.93 -28.38 -42.70
C PRO A 1112 -26.70 -27.56 -43.99
N PRO A 1113 -27.72 -27.36 -44.85
CA PRO A 1113 -27.56 -26.70 -46.14
C PRO A 1113 -27.16 -25.21 -46.06
N ASN A 1114 -27.24 -24.59 -44.88
CA ASN A 1114 -26.78 -23.23 -44.58
C ASN A 1114 -25.48 -23.19 -43.74
N TYR A 1115 -24.77 -24.32 -43.63
CA TYR A 1115 -23.54 -24.46 -42.86
C TYR A 1115 -22.46 -25.19 -43.67
N LEU A 1116 -21.44 -24.46 -44.14
CA LEU A 1116 -20.36 -24.98 -44.97
C LEU A 1116 -19.07 -25.08 -44.17
N GLU A 1117 -18.61 -26.30 -43.86
CA GLU A 1117 -17.26 -26.52 -43.33
C GLU A 1117 -16.26 -26.80 -44.45
N ILE A 1118 -15.13 -26.11 -44.40
CA ILE A 1118 -13.97 -26.29 -45.28
C ILE A 1118 -12.79 -26.70 -44.40
N ASP A 1119 -12.28 -27.90 -44.61
CA ASP A 1119 -11.07 -28.36 -43.93
C ASP A 1119 -9.87 -27.53 -44.42
N VAL A 1120 -9.09 -26.96 -43.49
CA VAL A 1120 -7.91 -26.16 -43.85
C VAL A 1120 -6.85 -26.98 -44.58
N HIS A 1121 -6.86 -28.32 -44.43
CA HIS A 1121 -5.97 -29.24 -45.15
C HIS A 1121 -6.39 -29.42 -46.64
N ASP A 1122 -7.65 -29.17 -46.99
CA ASP A 1122 -8.14 -29.17 -48.39
C ASP A 1122 -7.77 -27.87 -49.13
N ILE A 1123 -7.23 -26.84 -48.45
CA ILE A 1123 -6.89 -25.53 -49.02
C ILE A 1123 -5.38 -25.44 -49.30
N SER A 1124 -4.98 -25.08 -50.53
CA SER A 1124 -3.57 -24.84 -50.83
C SER A 1124 -3.05 -23.56 -50.16
N TYR A 1125 -1.80 -23.60 -49.67
CA TYR A 1125 -1.17 -22.47 -48.97
C TYR A 1125 -1.22 -21.14 -49.75
N ALA A 1126 -1.11 -21.21 -51.09
CA ALA A 1126 -1.20 -20.05 -51.96
C ALA A 1126 -2.62 -19.44 -52.04
N VAL A 1127 -3.68 -20.25 -51.88
CA VAL A 1127 -5.06 -19.76 -51.79
C VAL A 1127 -5.30 -19.15 -50.40
N LEU A 1128 -4.91 -19.86 -49.33
CA LEU A 1128 -5.03 -19.40 -47.95
C LEU A 1128 -4.35 -18.03 -47.73
N HIS A 1129 -3.11 -17.87 -48.22
CA HIS A 1129 -2.36 -16.61 -48.14
C HIS A 1129 -3.01 -15.46 -48.92
N ASN A 1130 -3.72 -15.74 -50.03
CA ASN A 1130 -4.43 -14.71 -50.79
C ASN A 1130 -5.74 -14.29 -50.12
N ILE A 1131 -6.50 -15.22 -49.53
CA ILE A 1131 -7.74 -14.92 -48.78
C ILE A 1131 -7.45 -13.94 -47.63
N LEU A 1132 -6.41 -14.23 -46.84
CA LEU A 1132 -5.95 -13.39 -45.72
C LEU A 1132 -5.43 -12.01 -46.15
N LYS A 1133 -5.22 -11.77 -47.45
CA LYS A 1133 -4.61 -10.56 -48.01
C LYS A 1133 -5.59 -9.68 -48.81
N GLN A 1134 -6.83 -10.14 -49.02
CA GLN A 1134 -7.79 -9.49 -49.93
C GLN A 1134 -9.02 -8.84 -49.28
N GLN A 1135 -9.36 -9.16 -48.02
CA GLN A 1135 -10.57 -8.61 -47.39
C GLN A 1135 -10.33 -7.30 -46.64
N VAL A 1136 -10.57 -6.20 -47.34
CA VAL A 1136 -11.03 -4.94 -46.74
C VAL A 1136 -12.56 -4.93 -46.85
N GLN A 1137 -13.25 -4.48 -45.78
CA GLN A 1137 -14.68 -4.15 -45.77
C GLN A 1137 -15.70 -5.33 -45.77
N VAL A 1138 -15.48 -6.30 -44.88
CA VAL A 1138 -16.55 -7.14 -44.28
C VAL A 1138 -16.54 -6.89 -42.76
N PHE A 1139 -17.69 -6.99 -42.09
CA PHE A 1139 -17.76 -6.94 -40.63
C PHE A 1139 -17.15 -8.23 -40.05
N VAL A 1140 -15.97 -8.11 -39.44
CA VAL A 1140 -15.20 -9.24 -38.92
C VAL A 1140 -15.07 -9.08 -37.41
N ASP A 1141 -16.05 -9.61 -36.68
CA ASP A 1141 -15.95 -9.82 -35.23
C ASP A 1141 -14.99 -10.99 -34.95
N ILE A 1142 -13.69 -10.69 -34.99
CA ILE A 1142 -12.64 -11.59 -34.49
C ILE A 1142 -12.77 -11.66 -32.96
N ILE A 1143 -13.58 -12.63 -32.50
CA ILE A 1143 -13.60 -13.07 -31.10
C ILE A 1143 -12.37 -13.96 -30.87
N THR A 1144 -11.18 -13.34 -30.80
CA THR A 1144 -9.95 -14.02 -30.36
C THR A 1144 -9.90 -14.06 -28.84
N PHE A 1145 -10.47 -15.11 -28.25
CA PHE A 1145 -10.13 -15.45 -26.87
C PHE A 1145 -8.76 -16.13 -26.81
N THR A 1146 -7.79 -15.43 -26.21
CA THR A 1146 -6.45 -15.87 -25.79
C THR A 1146 -5.43 -16.28 -26.86
N ASP A 1147 -4.39 -15.45 -27.02
CA ASP A 1147 -3.02 -15.88 -26.67
C ASP A 1147 -2.28 -14.69 -26.03
N ILE A 1148 -1.85 -14.82 -24.77
CA ILE A 1148 -1.02 -13.81 -24.10
C ILE A 1148 0.44 -14.22 -24.26
N ARG A 1149 1.02 -13.83 -25.39
CA ARG A 1149 2.46 -13.91 -25.66
C ARG A 1149 2.96 -12.59 -26.23
N GLY A 1150 3.40 -11.69 -25.35
CA GLY A 1150 4.22 -10.57 -25.78
C GLY A 1150 5.64 -11.05 -26.09
N THR A 1151 6.07 -10.98 -27.36
CA THR A 1151 7.36 -10.39 -27.78
C THR A 1151 7.47 -10.37 -29.31
N SER A 1152 7.85 -9.21 -29.86
CA SER A 1152 8.37 -8.98 -31.23
C SER A 1152 7.42 -9.23 -32.43
N MET A 1153 7.62 -8.65 -33.62
CA MET A 1153 8.12 -7.32 -34.06
C MET A 1153 7.89 -7.25 -35.59
N PHE A 1154 7.74 -6.06 -36.18
CA PHE A 1154 7.47 -5.83 -37.63
C PHE A 1154 6.12 -6.42 -38.13
N THR A 1155 5.51 -5.97 -39.25
CA THR A 1155 6.00 -5.07 -40.30
C THR A 1155 4.94 -4.04 -40.71
N LYS A 1156 5.30 -2.75 -40.72
CA LYS A 1156 4.53 -1.71 -41.42
C LYS A 1156 5.14 -1.55 -42.82
N ALA A 1157 4.56 -2.18 -43.83
CA ALA A 1157 5.06 -2.14 -45.22
C ALA A 1157 3.96 -1.71 -46.20
N ILE A 1158 4.17 -0.57 -46.85
CA ILE A 1158 3.32 -0.10 -47.94
C ILE A 1158 3.64 -0.92 -49.19
N PHE A 1159 2.64 -1.57 -49.79
CA PHE A 1159 2.74 -2.06 -51.16
C PHE A 1159 1.41 -1.89 -51.90
N GLN A 1160 1.49 -1.14 -53.00
CA GLN A 1160 0.41 -0.89 -53.95
C GLN A 1160 0.67 -1.76 -55.19
N ALA A 1161 -0.20 -2.72 -55.50
CA ALA A 1161 -0.05 -3.62 -56.64
C ALA A 1161 -1.43 -4.03 -57.20
N GLN A 1162 -1.52 -4.19 -58.52
CA GLN A 1162 -2.77 -4.49 -59.23
C GLN A 1162 -3.07 -6.01 -59.31
N PHE A 1163 -4.32 -6.36 -59.61
CA PHE A 1163 -4.81 -7.73 -59.63
C PHE A 1163 -4.72 -8.38 -61.02
N GLU A 1164 -4.01 -9.51 -61.14
CA GLU A 1164 -4.24 -10.50 -62.20
C GLU A 1164 -4.04 -11.94 -61.71
N LYS A 1165 -5.13 -12.72 -61.57
CA LYS A 1165 -5.14 -14.19 -61.73
C LYS A 1165 -6.57 -14.75 -61.78
N ARG A 1166 -6.84 -15.62 -62.76
CA ARG A 1166 -8.19 -16.12 -63.12
C ARG A 1166 -8.85 -17.04 -62.07
N GLU A 1167 -8.08 -17.68 -61.19
CA GLU A 1167 -8.62 -18.73 -60.31
C GLU A 1167 -9.56 -18.19 -59.22
N VAL A 1168 -9.29 -16.99 -58.69
CA VAL A 1168 -10.12 -16.36 -57.65
C VAL A 1168 -11.51 -15.99 -58.18
N GLN A 1169 -11.63 -15.59 -59.45
CA GLN A 1169 -12.93 -15.29 -60.06
C GLN A 1169 -13.84 -16.52 -60.13
N LYS A 1170 -13.28 -17.72 -60.34
CA LYS A 1170 -14.07 -18.95 -60.47
C LYS A 1170 -14.75 -19.36 -59.15
N LEU A 1171 -14.07 -19.14 -58.01
CA LEU A 1171 -14.64 -19.35 -56.67
C LEU A 1171 -15.78 -18.35 -56.34
N ILE A 1172 -15.77 -17.16 -56.94
CA ILE A 1172 -16.76 -16.11 -56.69
C ILE A 1172 -18.00 -16.24 -57.60
N SER A 1173 -17.87 -16.90 -58.75
CA SER A 1173 -18.93 -16.94 -59.78
C SER A 1173 -20.11 -17.88 -59.49
N GLU A 1174 -19.95 -18.93 -58.68
CA GLU A 1174 -20.92 -20.04 -58.64
C GLU A 1174 -22.04 -19.91 -57.58
N ARG A 1175 -21.84 -19.12 -56.51
CA ARG A 1175 -22.87 -18.63 -55.54
C ARG A 1175 -23.60 -19.72 -54.70
N PRO A 1176 -24.41 -19.43 -53.64
CA PRO A 1176 -25.14 -18.21 -53.22
C PRO A 1176 -24.43 -17.32 -52.17
N LYS A 1177 -25.19 -16.38 -51.57
CA LYS A 1177 -24.72 -15.44 -50.53
C LYS A 1177 -24.45 -16.16 -49.21
N PHE A 1178 -23.23 -16.01 -48.67
CA PHE A 1178 -22.94 -16.28 -47.27
C PHE A 1178 -23.08 -15.00 -46.45
N ASP A 1179 -23.53 -15.11 -45.20
CA ASP A 1179 -23.68 -13.96 -44.30
C ASP A 1179 -22.44 -13.80 -43.41
N LEU A 1180 -21.81 -14.92 -43.03
CA LEU A 1180 -20.66 -14.97 -42.13
C LEU A 1180 -19.62 -15.99 -42.62
N ILE A 1181 -18.35 -15.58 -42.64
CA ILE A 1181 -17.19 -16.47 -42.81
C ILE A 1181 -16.37 -16.41 -41.52
N LEU A 1182 -16.15 -17.55 -40.89
CA LEU A 1182 -15.45 -17.68 -39.62
C LEU A 1182 -14.25 -18.63 -39.78
N ILE A 1183 -13.09 -18.25 -39.27
CA ILE A 1183 -11.84 -19.01 -39.41
C ILE A 1183 -11.34 -19.42 -38.02
N GLU A 1184 -11.18 -20.72 -37.80
CA GLU A 1184 -10.59 -21.25 -36.57
C GLU A 1184 -9.07 -21.07 -36.57
N SER A 1185 -8.47 -20.80 -35.40
CA SER A 1185 -7.05 -20.45 -35.31
C SER A 1185 -6.12 -21.59 -35.79
N ILE A 1186 -5.42 -21.34 -36.89
CA ILE A 1186 -4.58 -22.31 -37.61
C ILE A 1186 -3.30 -22.68 -36.82
N ASN A 1187 -3.00 -21.97 -35.74
CA ASN A 1187 -1.88 -22.25 -34.83
C ASN A 1187 -1.97 -23.64 -34.13
N SER A 1188 -3.09 -24.34 -34.23
CA SER A 1188 -3.27 -25.71 -33.72
C SER A 1188 -2.49 -26.78 -34.52
N LEU A 1189 -2.03 -26.48 -35.74
CA LEU A 1189 -1.31 -27.44 -36.62
C LEU A 1189 0.09 -27.87 -36.14
N GLY A 1190 0.56 -27.43 -34.97
CA GLY A 1190 1.85 -27.86 -34.40
C GLY A 1190 3.11 -27.41 -35.16
N LEU A 1191 2.96 -26.55 -36.18
CA LEU A 1191 4.04 -25.98 -36.98
C LEU A 1191 4.88 -25.01 -36.13
N SER A 1192 5.92 -25.52 -35.49
CA SER A 1192 6.86 -24.69 -34.72
C SER A 1192 7.61 -23.70 -35.61
N TYR A 1193 7.69 -22.43 -35.17
CA TYR A 1193 8.37 -21.33 -35.86
C TYR A 1193 9.84 -21.62 -36.26
N SER A 1194 10.49 -22.60 -35.60
CA SER A 1194 11.88 -23.01 -35.87
C SER A 1194 12.12 -23.49 -37.31
N HIS A 1195 11.09 -23.91 -38.04
CA HIS A 1195 11.25 -24.36 -39.43
C HIS A 1195 11.36 -23.21 -40.45
N LEU A 1196 10.86 -22.00 -40.11
CA LEU A 1196 10.88 -20.82 -40.98
C LEU A 1196 12.23 -20.08 -41.01
N PHE A 1197 13.05 -20.23 -39.98
CA PHE A 1197 14.30 -19.46 -39.81
C PHE A 1197 15.58 -20.15 -40.32
N LYS A 1198 15.48 -21.30 -40.99
CA LYS A 1198 16.66 -22.13 -41.32
C LYS A 1198 17.43 -21.74 -42.59
N HIS A 1199 17.04 -20.66 -43.29
CA HIS A 1199 17.75 -20.13 -44.46
C HIS A 1199 17.78 -18.60 -44.54
N ARG A 1200 18.53 -17.96 -43.63
CA ARG A 1200 19.45 -16.82 -43.90
C ARG A 1200 20.02 -16.30 -42.57
N LEU A 1201 21.35 -16.35 -42.45
CA LEU A 1201 22.12 -15.65 -41.43
C LEU A 1201 23.29 -14.96 -42.14
N TYR A 1202 23.13 -13.65 -42.36
CA TYR A 1202 24.14 -12.63 -42.64
C TYR A 1202 23.45 -11.27 -42.49
#